data_AF-A0A415GK24-F1
#
_entry.id   AF-A0A415GK24-F1
#
_cell.length_a   1.000
_cell.length_b   1.000
_cell.length_c   1.000
_cell.angle_alpha   90.00
_cell.angle_beta   90.00
_cell.angle_gamma   90.00
#
_symmetry.space_group_name_H-M   'P 1'
#
loop_
_entity.id
_entity.type
_entity.pdbx_description
1 polymer ?
#
loop_
_entity_poly.entity_id
_entity_poly.type
_entity_poly.pdbx_seq_one_letter_code
_entity_poly.pdbx_strand_id
1 'polypeptide(L)'
;MSMRFFKRLACLLIMLCVSISAGAVLKEKNLNSTLSVLRAELETAFYEQRNNMARYKMYTEQQHKQMVALMQRSDQVALMLYSQKQDFTFDMTYACHEATEMYREFNKRSMPYNNIMKRMDAELTRYKYLIETLSMIPPSMKRMGQAKQGQQPPKYIMDKNGKQRKLPFMLDGQGLHDRKACLDYATALARNLQNMRNNVEKDEQHYQRMSAKLKKMNDYAIQRYNDIQHTIFVNGDQSYLEIVKNMPMQYRSAKADVNEKYDEEKVKIANGGERKVYSQWRGPIVGGLSVFVLLYMLIAGMLSNVLVRWLVPKRYRTEAFMKKKVCLILFVAMLIFAVSVMVARTFMYHNFFLMASKLLIEYAWLLCAIFFSLLVRLPGEQIKSGFRIYAPIMLMSFIVITFRIIFIPNNLVMLIFPPILLVFTVWQWRVVKRHNANIPRSDIFYTWISLAIMVFSTASSLYGYVLLAVQVLIWWMFQLSCIQTITCVYDMLAQYEKRYLAHKIHSEADAEKAKKGSMLSIITVSHNKHINVTWFYDFVYMALVPMLSVFSLLLSIWWAADVFDLTATVWNIFMFNFLNVTGVVQLSIGKMVMVLSQFFLFRYINYLVKSLYHKYHKSKVVVNGKPNFTLANNIIAICCWGLYFIISIKLLKIPSTAISVISAGLATGVGFAMKDLLENFFYGISLMTGRVRVGDYIECDGIRGKVDSITYQSTQIITGDGCVIAFLNSSLFSKNFKNITRNHSYEWVKVPVGVAYGSNVEEVRQMLIKAVNNLEEKAPDGRDIIDTTRPVSVVFDEFGDNSVNLFVTYWVLVEEKFTKTGQVKEAIYNTLNEHNIEIPFPQRDVHIIAQ
;
A
#
# COMPACT_ATOMS: atom_id res chain seq x y z
N MET A 1 22.94 -10.01 4.83
CA MET A 1 22.40 -11.36 4.58
C MET A 1 23.37 -12.35 5.21
N SER A 2 23.00 -13.01 6.32
CA SER A 2 23.99 -13.60 7.26
C SER A 2 24.43 -15.02 6.88
N MET A 3 25.64 -15.39 7.30
CA MET A 3 26.31 -16.69 7.10
C MET A 3 25.45 -17.91 7.50
N ARG A 4 24.41 -17.72 8.33
CA ARG A 4 23.42 -18.75 8.69
C ARG A 4 22.49 -19.10 7.52
N PHE A 5 22.19 -18.16 6.62
CA PHE A 5 21.43 -18.43 5.40
C PHE A 5 22.21 -19.33 4.46
N PHE A 6 23.51 -19.07 4.28
CA PHE A 6 24.38 -19.90 3.43
C PHE A 6 24.57 -21.30 4.00
N LYS A 7 24.75 -21.45 5.33
CA LYS A 7 24.79 -22.77 5.98
C LYS A 7 23.47 -23.53 5.87
N ARG A 8 22.32 -22.85 5.97
CA ARG A 8 20.99 -23.48 5.79
C ARG A 8 20.73 -23.84 4.35
N LEU A 9 21.13 -23.00 3.40
CA LEU A 9 21.05 -23.28 1.97
C LEU A 9 21.96 -24.45 1.60
N ALA A 10 23.19 -24.49 2.13
CA ALA A 10 24.12 -25.60 1.95
C ALA A 10 23.61 -26.88 2.61
N CYS A 11 23.03 -26.83 3.81
CA CYS A 11 22.39 -28.01 4.43
C CYS A 11 21.15 -28.47 3.65
N LEU A 12 20.36 -27.54 3.08
CA LEU A 12 19.24 -27.87 2.20
C LEU A 12 19.72 -28.47 0.89
N LEU A 13 20.80 -27.97 0.30
CA LEU A 13 21.45 -28.52 -0.90
C LEU A 13 22.04 -29.90 -0.62
N ILE A 14 22.71 -30.09 0.52
CA ILE A 14 23.25 -31.39 0.93
C ILE A 14 22.11 -32.37 1.23
N MET A 15 21.03 -31.93 1.89
CA MET A 15 19.83 -32.76 2.06
C MET A 15 19.18 -33.08 0.72
N LEU A 16 19.13 -32.15 -0.23
CA LEU A 16 18.63 -32.40 -1.60
C LEU A 16 19.53 -33.40 -2.33
N CYS A 17 20.85 -33.28 -2.20
CA CYS A 17 21.82 -34.21 -2.79
C CYS A 17 21.79 -35.60 -2.15
N VAL A 18 21.48 -35.69 -0.85
CA VAL A 18 21.36 -36.97 -0.12
C VAL A 18 19.97 -37.61 -0.29
N SER A 19 18.94 -36.85 -0.66
CA SER A 19 17.58 -37.35 -0.92
C SER A 19 17.31 -37.68 -2.39
N ILE A 20 18.24 -37.40 -3.29
CA ILE A 20 18.23 -38.00 -4.63
C ILE A 20 18.73 -39.43 -4.49
N SER A 21 17.80 -40.38 -4.41
CA SER A 21 18.07 -41.74 -4.85
C SER A 21 18.47 -41.66 -6.32
N ALA A 22 19.77 -41.66 -6.61
CA ALA A 22 20.29 -41.89 -7.94
C ALA A 22 20.04 -43.36 -8.32
N GLY A 23 18.76 -43.71 -8.50
CA GLY A 23 18.30 -44.96 -9.07
C GLY A 23 18.58 -44.95 -10.56
N ALA A 24 19.80 -45.32 -10.90
CA ALA A 24 20.22 -45.98 -12.13
C ALA A 24 19.29 -45.84 -13.36
N VAL A 25 19.65 -45.00 -14.33
CA VAL A 25 19.43 -45.35 -15.74
C VAL A 25 20.42 -46.46 -16.05
N LEU A 26 20.06 -47.70 -15.69
CA LEU A 26 20.79 -48.88 -16.11
C LEU A 26 20.62 -48.96 -17.64
N LYS A 27 21.71 -48.71 -18.37
CA LYS A 27 21.88 -49.26 -19.72
C LYS A 27 21.95 -50.76 -19.54
N GLU A 28 20.80 -51.39 -19.58
CA GLU A 28 20.70 -52.81 -19.38
C GLU A 28 21.35 -53.57 -20.52
N LYS A 29 22.18 -54.55 -20.17
CA LYS A 29 23.02 -55.24 -21.15
C LYS A 29 22.20 -56.06 -22.14
N ASN A 30 21.01 -56.57 -21.75
CA ASN A 30 20.19 -57.50 -22.53
C ASN A 30 18.69 -57.41 -22.18
N LEU A 31 17.81 -57.83 -23.10
CA LEU A 31 16.34 -57.75 -22.98
C LEU A 31 15.74 -58.44 -21.73
N ASN A 32 16.33 -59.54 -21.25
CA ASN A 32 15.81 -60.27 -20.08
C ASN A 32 15.88 -59.47 -18.79
N SER A 33 16.98 -58.73 -18.56
CA SER A 33 17.05 -57.87 -17.39
C SER A 33 15.98 -56.77 -17.48
N THR A 34 15.66 -56.31 -18.70
CA THR A 34 14.80 -55.13 -18.88
C THR A 34 13.36 -55.47 -18.61
N LEU A 35 12.98 -56.69 -18.97
CA LEU A 35 11.69 -57.25 -18.59
C LEU A 35 11.60 -57.48 -17.07
N SER A 36 12.68 -57.89 -16.40
CA SER A 36 12.67 -58.10 -14.95
C SER A 36 12.55 -56.78 -14.15
N VAL A 37 13.23 -55.72 -14.59
CA VAL A 37 13.13 -54.38 -13.97
C VAL A 37 11.77 -53.77 -14.26
N LEU A 38 11.32 -53.81 -15.52
CA LEU A 38 9.99 -53.35 -15.92
C LEU A 38 8.88 -54.07 -15.14
N ARG A 39 9.04 -55.38 -14.87
CA ARG A 39 8.09 -56.13 -14.05
C ARG A 39 8.00 -55.55 -12.64
N ALA A 40 9.13 -55.31 -11.99
CA ALA A 40 9.16 -54.74 -10.64
C ALA A 40 8.56 -53.33 -10.60
N GLU A 41 8.83 -52.51 -11.62
CA GLU A 41 8.23 -51.17 -11.76
C GLU A 41 6.71 -51.24 -11.97
N LEU A 42 6.23 -52.11 -12.87
CA LEU A 42 4.80 -52.28 -13.15
C LEU A 42 4.05 -52.88 -11.95
N GLU A 43 4.67 -53.80 -11.22
CA GLU A 43 4.13 -54.37 -10.00
C GLU A 43 4.00 -53.29 -8.91
N THR A 44 5.05 -52.49 -8.70
CA THR A 44 5.03 -51.35 -7.76
C THR A 44 3.95 -50.35 -8.16
N ALA A 45 3.92 -49.96 -9.45
CA ALA A 45 2.91 -49.05 -9.99
C ALA A 45 1.48 -49.61 -9.83
N PHE A 46 1.29 -50.93 -9.94
CA PHE A 46 0.00 -51.57 -9.74
C PHE A 46 -0.47 -51.49 -8.30
N TYR A 47 0.40 -51.76 -7.32
CA TYR A 47 0.07 -51.62 -5.90
C TYR A 47 -0.19 -50.16 -5.51
N GLU A 48 0.62 -49.23 -6.01
CA GLU A 48 0.41 -47.79 -5.79
C GLU A 48 -0.91 -47.31 -6.40
N GLN A 49 -1.21 -47.69 -7.65
CA GLN A 49 -2.46 -47.34 -8.31
C GLN A 49 -3.65 -47.90 -7.54
N ARG A 50 -3.57 -49.13 -7.02
CA ARG A 50 -4.63 -49.75 -6.21
C ARG A 50 -4.90 -48.94 -4.93
N ASN A 51 -3.85 -48.53 -4.23
CA ASN A 51 -3.97 -47.69 -3.03
C ASN A 51 -4.54 -46.30 -3.37
N ASN A 52 -4.09 -45.70 -4.48
CA ASN A 52 -4.60 -44.42 -4.96
C ASN A 52 -6.06 -44.49 -5.39
N MET A 53 -6.50 -45.60 -6.00
CA MET A 53 -7.90 -45.84 -6.34
C MET A 53 -8.80 -45.93 -5.11
N ALA A 54 -8.34 -46.57 -4.03
CA ALA A 54 -9.10 -46.62 -2.78
C ALA A 54 -9.31 -45.22 -2.20
N ARG A 55 -8.26 -44.38 -2.19
CA ARG A 55 -8.34 -42.98 -1.75
C ARG A 55 -9.25 -42.15 -2.67
N TYR A 56 -9.11 -42.32 -3.99
CA TYR A 56 -9.92 -41.64 -4.98
C TYR A 56 -11.41 -41.97 -4.78
N LYS A 57 -11.75 -43.22 -4.50
CA LYS A 57 -13.13 -43.65 -4.25
C LYS A 57 -13.76 -42.95 -3.04
N MET A 58 -13.02 -42.81 -1.93
CA MET A 58 -13.48 -42.07 -0.75
C MET A 58 -13.68 -40.58 -1.06
N TYR A 59 -12.76 -39.98 -1.82
CA TYR A 59 -12.84 -38.57 -2.24
C TYR A 59 -14.05 -38.31 -3.15
N THR A 60 -14.27 -39.18 -4.15
CA THR A 60 -15.45 -39.11 -5.04
C THR A 60 -16.75 -39.27 -4.27
N GLU A 61 -16.82 -40.17 -3.28
CA GLU A 61 -18.02 -40.32 -2.45
C GLU A 61 -18.33 -39.06 -1.64
N GLN A 62 -17.30 -38.43 -1.06
CA GLN A 62 -17.46 -37.17 -0.34
C GLN A 62 -17.90 -36.03 -1.27
N GLN A 63 -17.30 -35.93 -2.47
CA GLN A 63 -17.72 -34.96 -3.48
C GLN A 63 -19.17 -35.19 -3.93
N HIS A 64 -19.56 -36.45 -4.14
CA HIS A 64 -20.92 -36.80 -4.52
C HIS A 64 -21.92 -36.38 -3.44
N LYS A 65 -21.65 -36.67 -2.15
CA LYS A 65 -22.50 -36.22 -1.03
C LYS A 65 -22.64 -34.69 -0.99
N GLN A 66 -21.54 -33.96 -1.20
CA GLN A 66 -21.58 -32.50 -1.29
C GLN A 66 -22.43 -32.02 -2.47
N MET A 67 -22.33 -32.68 -3.61
CA MET A 67 -23.05 -32.31 -4.82
C MET A 67 -24.54 -32.60 -4.72
N VAL A 68 -24.94 -33.70 -4.05
CA VAL A 68 -26.34 -34.01 -3.72
C VAL A 68 -26.90 -33.00 -2.73
N ALA A 69 -26.15 -32.65 -1.68
CA ALA A 69 -26.57 -31.62 -0.74
C ALA A 69 -26.74 -30.25 -1.41
N LEU A 70 -25.81 -29.88 -2.31
CA LEU A 70 -25.91 -28.66 -3.11
C LEU A 70 -27.11 -28.70 -4.06
N MET A 71 -27.40 -29.85 -4.67
CA MET A 71 -28.58 -30.03 -5.53
C MET A 71 -29.87 -29.77 -4.74
N GLN A 72 -30.02 -30.40 -3.58
CA GLN A 72 -31.20 -30.25 -2.73
C GLN A 72 -31.38 -28.81 -2.27
N ARG A 73 -30.28 -28.14 -1.86
CA ARG A 73 -30.31 -26.71 -1.51
C ARG A 73 -30.70 -25.84 -2.71
N SER A 74 -30.14 -26.11 -3.89
CA SER A 74 -30.50 -25.40 -5.11
C SER A 74 -31.96 -25.58 -5.49
N ASP A 75 -32.54 -26.77 -5.30
CA ASP A 75 -33.96 -27.02 -5.55
C ASP A 75 -34.86 -26.23 -4.60
N GLN A 76 -34.51 -26.21 -3.30
CA GLN A 76 -35.25 -25.42 -2.32
C GLN A 76 -35.23 -23.93 -2.65
N VAL A 77 -34.06 -23.39 -2.98
CA VAL A 77 -33.90 -21.98 -3.30
C VAL A 77 -34.56 -21.63 -4.64
N ALA A 78 -34.48 -22.50 -5.64
CA ALA A 78 -35.18 -22.30 -6.91
C ALA A 78 -36.70 -22.28 -6.73
N LEU A 79 -37.25 -23.22 -5.95
CA LEU A 79 -38.67 -23.23 -5.62
C LEU A 79 -39.08 -21.94 -4.90
N MET A 80 -38.30 -21.50 -3.91
CA MET A 80 -38.53 -20.24 -3.22
C MET A 80 -38.52 -19.07 -4.21
N LEU A 81 -37.47 -18.97 -5.03
CA LEU A 81 -37.26 -17.86 -5.98
C LEU A 81 -38.36 -17.78 -7.04
N TYR A 82 -38.84 -18.93 -7.54
CA TYR A 82 -39.85 -18.98 -8.60
C TYR A 82 -41.29 -18.88 -8.07
N SER A 83 -41.54 -19.20 -6.80
CA SER A 83 -42.89 -19.13 -6.21
C SER A 83 -43.22 -17.77 -5.58
N GLN A 84 -42.22 -16.91 -5.31
CA GLN A 84 -42.46 -15.65 -4.61
C GLN A 84 -43.26 -14.64 -5.46
N LYS A 85 -44.24 -13.98 -4.83
CA LYS A 85 -44.94 -12.81 -5.39
C LYS A 85 -44.01 -11.59 -5.39
N GLN A 86 -44.30 -10.64 -6.27
CA GLN A 86 -43.51 -9.41 -6.44
C GLN A 86 -43.51 -8.53 -5.19
N ASP A 87 -44.56 -8.60 -4.36
CA ASP A 87 -44.75 -7.74 -3.18
C ASP A 87 -44.00 -8.23 -1.92
N PHE A 88 -43.32 -9.38 -1.97
CA PHE A 88 -42.48 -9.91 -0.88
C PHE A 88 -41.00 -9.59 -1.10
N THR A 89 -40.68 -8.29 -1.16
CA THR A 89 -39.33 -7.79 -1.48
C THR A 89 -38.24 -8.40 -0.60
N PHE A 90 -38.47 -8.53 0.72
CA PHE A 90 -37.48 -9.11 1.63
C PHE A 90 -37.21 -10.61 1.39
N ASP A 91 -38.25 -11.39 1.03
CA ASP A 91 -38.08 -12.83 0.78
C ASP A 91 -37.32 -13.04 -0.54
N MET A 92 -37.67 -12.22 -1.53
CA MET A 92 -37.05 -12.26 -2.85
C MET A 92 -35.57 -11.88 -2.80
N THR A 93 -35.18 -10.84 -2.03
CA THR A 93 -33.76 -10.46 -1.90
C THR A 93 -32.93 -11.58 -1.27
N TYR A 94 -33.45 -12.27 -0.25
CA TYR A 94 -32.79 -13.42 0.35
C TYR A 94 -32.62 -14.58 -0.65
N ALA A 95 -33.69 -14.97 -1.35
CA ALA A 95 -33.63 -16.06 -2.34
C ALA A 95 -32.68 -15.73 -3.50
N CYS A 96 -32.67 -14.48 -3.96
CA CYS A 96 -31.75 -14.01 -4.99
C CYS A 96 -30.29 -14.08 -4.52
N HIS A 97 -30.01 -13.62 -3.30
CA HIS A 97 -28.68 -13.67 -2.71
C HIS A 97 -28.16 -15.10 -2.64
N GLU A 98 -28.94 -15.99 -2.04
CA GLU A 98 -28.62 -17.40 -1.86
C GLU A 98 -28.38 -18.11 -3.21
N ALA A 99 -29.19 -17.79 -4.23
CA ALA A 99 -29.01 -18.29 -5.58
C ALA A 99 -27.66 -17.86 -6.21
N THR A 100 -27.32 -16.58 -6.06
CA THR A 100 -26.07 -16.02 -6.61
C THR A 100 -24.83 -16.51 -5.87
N GLU A 101 -24.90 -16.66 -4.54
CA GLU A 101 -23.85 -17.21 -3.69
C GLU A 101 -23.53 -18.66 -4.08
N MET A 102 -24.55 -19.52 -4.22
CA MET A 102 -24.36 -20.92 -4.62
C MET A 102 -23.64 -21.04 -5.98
N TYR A 103 -24.03 -20.23 -6.97
CA TYR A 103 -23.37 -20.24 -8.27
C TYR A 103 -21.91 -19.75 -8.18
N ARG A 104 -21.66 -18.70 -7.39
CA ARG A 104 -20.31 -18.17 -7.16
C ARG A 104 -19.41 -19.19 -6.44
N GLU A 105 -19.90 -19.82 -5.37
CA GLU A 105 -19.15 -20.84 -4.63
C GLU A 105 -18.83 -22.06 -5.48
N PHE A 106 -19.81 -22.53 -6.25
CA PHE A 106 -19.65 -23.65 -7.17
C PHE A 106 -18.55 -23.37 -8.21
N ASN A 107 -18.59 -22.20 -8.86
CA ASN A 107 -17.59 -21.83 -9.87
C ASN A 107 -16.19 -21.66 -9.28
N LYS A 108 -16.05 -21.13 -8.06
CA LYS A 108 -14.75 -21.00 -7.37
C LYS A 108 -14.10 -22.36 -7.09
N ARG A 109 -14.90 -23.41 -6.86
CA ARG A 109 -14.42 -24.76 -6.52
C ARG A 109 -14.38 -25.71 -7.74
N SER A 110 -14.48 -25.17 -8.95
CA SER A 110 -14.52 -25.96 -10.18
C SER A 110 -13.25 -26.78 -10.38
N MET A 111 -13.42 -28.09 -10.60
CA MET A 111 -12.31 -29.02 -10.88
C MET A 111 -11.95 -28.96 -12.37
N PRO A 112 -10.66 -29.01 -12.73
CA PRO A 112 -10.21 -28.94 -14.12
C PRO A 112 -10.33 -30.32 -14.81
N TYR A 113 -11.55 -30.85 -14.93
CA TYR A 113 -11.83 -32.18 -15.49
C TYR A 113 -11.16 -32.42 -16.86
N ASN A 114 -11.22 -31.44 -17.76
CA ASN A 114 -10.53 -31.47 -19.06
C ASN A 114 -9.02 -31.75 -18.97
N ASN A 115 -8.32 -31.13 -18.01
CA ASN A 115 -6.88 -31.34 -17.84
C ASN A 115 -6.58 -32.72 -17.24
N ILE A 116 -7.45 -33.21 -16.35
CA ILE A 116 -7.34 -34.55 -15.75
C ILE A 116 -7.53 -35.61 -16.84
N MET A 117 -8.58 -35.50 -17.65
CA MET A 117 -8.86 -36.43 -18.74
C MET A 117 -7.73 -36.47 -19.76
N LYS A 118 -7.20 -35.31 -20.19
CA LYS A 118 -6.05 -35.26 -21.11
C LYS A 118 -4.82 -36.01 -20.59
N ARG A 119 -4.52 -35.88 -19.28
CA ARG A 119 -3.42 -36.62 -18.64
C ARG A 119 -3.69 -38.12 -18.62
N MET A 120 -4.91 -38.52 -18.31
CA MET A 120 -5.31 -39.93 -18.29
C MET A 120 -5.27 -40.56 -19.69
N ASP A 121 -5.70 -39.83 -20.72
CA ASP A 121 -5.67 -40.30 -22.11
C ASP A 121 -4.22 -40.46 -22.61
N ALA A 122 -3.30 -39.57 -22.23
CA ALA A 122 -1.87 -39.71 -22.52
C ALA A 122 -1.27 -40.96 -21.84
N GLU A 123 -1.58 -41.19 -20.57
CA GLU A 123 -1.14 -42.36 -19.81
C GLU A 123 -1.74 -43.67 -20.35
N LEU A 124 -3.03 -43.67 -20.74
CA LEU A 124 -3.66 -44.80 -21.43
C LEU A 124 -2.96 -45.13 -22.74
N THR A 125 -2.59 -44.10 -23.50
CA THR A 125 -1.85 -44.25 -24.76
C THR A 125 -0.46 -44.85 -24.51
N ARG A 126 0.23 -44.40 -23.46
CA ARG A 126 1.51 -44.98 -23.02
C ARG A 126 1.38 -46.48 -22.73
N TYR A 127 0.38 -46.88 -21.93
CA TYR A 127 0.16 -48.30 -21.64
C TYR A 127 -0.25 -49.11 -22.87
N LYS A 128 -1.04 -48.55 -23.80
CA LYS A 128 -1.38 -49.23 -25.06
C LYS A 128 -0.13 -49.57 -25.88
N TYR A 129 0.75 -48.59 -26.10
CA TYR A 129 2.02 -48.83 -26.81
C TYR A 129 2.94 -49.80 -26.06
N LEU A 130 2.97 -49.74 -24.73
CA LEU A 130 3.72 -50.70 -23.91
C LEU A 130 3.20 -52.14 -24.09
N ILE A 131 1.89 -52.35 -23.99
CA ILE A 131 1.24 -53.65 -24.17
C ILE A 131 1.50 -54.18 -25.59
N GLU A 132 1.34 -53.32 -26.60
CA GLU A 132 1.62 -53.66 -28.01
C GLU A 132 3.07 -54.12 -28.18
N THR A 133 4.03 -53.35 -27.67
CA THR A 133 5.46 -53.68 -27.72
C THR A 133 5.76 -55.01 -27.03
N LEU A 134 5.26 -55.21 -25.80
CA LEU A 134 5.43 -56.45 -25.03
C LEU A 134 4.84 -57.67 -25.74
N SER A 135 3.73 -57.50 -26.48
CA SER A 135 3.07 -58.58 -27.22
C SER A 135 3.85 -59.04 -28.47
N MET A 136 4.66 -58.15 -29.04
CA MET A 136 5.47 -58.41 -30.24
C MET A 136 6.83 -59.06 -29.91
N ILE A 137 7.32 -58.98 -28.67
CA ILE A 137 8.58 -59.61 -28.25
C ILE A 137 8.49 -61.14 -28.44
N PRO A 138 9.46 -61.79 -29.14
CA PRO A 138 9.44 -63.23 -29.37
C PRO A 138 9.60 -64.09 -28.09
N PRO A 139 8.99 -65.29 -28.04
CA PRO A 139 8.00 -65.81 -28.98
C PRO A 139 6.66 -65.10 -28.80
N SER A 140 6.17 -64.40 -29.83
CA SER A 140 4.97 -63.58 -29.73
C SER A 140 3.76 -64.44 -29.34
N MET A 141 2.87 -63.89 -28.50
CA MET A 141 1.66 -64.59 -28.07
C MET A 141 0.81 -65.07 -29.26
N LYS A 142 0.75 -64.28 -30.35
CA LYS A 142 0.09 -64.67 -31.62
C LYS A 142 0.70 -65.92 -32.27
N ARG A 143 2.01 -66.17 -32.13
CA ARG A 143 2.68 -67.37 -32.68
C ARG A 143 2.46 -68.61 -31.81
N MET A 144 2.22 -68.48 -30.50
CA MET A 144 1.93 -69.63 -29.63
C MET A 144 0.55 -70.25 -29.88
N GLY A 145 -0.46 -69.45 -30.25
CA GLY A 145 -1.79 -69.96 -30.61
C GLY A 145 -1.86 -70.72 -31.95
N GLN A 146 -0.84 -70.59 -32.80
CA GLN A 146 -0.77 -71.22 -34.12
C GLN A 146 0.23 -72.38 -34.20
N ALA A 147 0.92 -72.72 -33.11
CA ALA A 147 1.80 -73.88 -33.07
C ALA A 147 0.96 -75.16 -32.93
N LYS A 148 0.87 -75.94 -34.02
CA LYS A 148 0.38 -77.33 -33.98
C LYS A 148 1.14 -78.09 -32.88
N GLN A 149 0.41 -78.90 -32.10
CA GLN A 149 0.99 -79.82 -31.11
C GLN A 149 2.16 -80.60 -31.73
N GLY A 150 3.34 -80.49 -31.14
CA GLY A 150 4.46 -81.41 -31.41
C GLY A 150 5.74 -80.83 -32.01
N GLN A 151 5.82 -79.57 -32.46
CA GLN A 151 7.07 -78.99 -32.97
C GLN A 151 7.46 -77.70 -32.24
N GLN A 152 8.51 -77.79 -31.41
CA GLN A 152 9.15 -76.62 -30.80
C GLN A 152 9.93 -75.85 -31.89
N PRO A 153 9.81 -74.50 -31.95
CA PRO A 153 10.66 -73.71 -32.83
C PRO A 153 12.14 -73.95 -32.48
N PRO A 154 13.05 -73.98 -33.47
CA PRO A 154 14.46 -74.29 -33.22
C PRO A 154 15.01 -73.32 -32.17
N LYS A 155 15.52 -73.84 -31.05
CA LYS A 155 15.98 -73.02 -29.91
C LYS A 155 17.36 -72.39 -30.14
N TYR A 156 18.12 -72.91 -31.11
CA TYR A 156 19.55 -72.62 -31.29
C TYR A 156 19.91 -72.46 -32.78
N ILE A 157 20.89 -71.60 -33.05
CA ILE A 157 21.64 -71.49 -34.32
C ILE A 157 23.02 -72.11 -34.06
N MET A 158 23.55 -72.86 -35.03
CA MET A 158 24.91 -73.41 -34.96
C MET A 158 25.91 -72.30 -35.34
N ASP A 159 26.87 -72.02 -34.46
CA ASP A 159 28.00 -71.16 -34.79
C ASP A 159 28.96 -71.88 -35.75
N LYS A 160 29.87 -71.17 -36.44
CA LYS A 160 30.84 -71.75 -37.39
C LYS A 160 31.72 -72.86 -36.78
N ASN A 161 31.78 -72.92 -35.45
CA ASN A 161 32.54 -73.92 -34.67
C ASN A 161 31.65 -75.05 -34.10
N GLY A 162 30.43 -75.25 -34.60
CA GLY A 162 29.53 -76.33 -34.19
C GLY A 162 28.91 -76.17 -32.79
N LYS A 163 29.12 -75.03 -32.11
CA LYS A 163 28.50 -74.73 -30.81
C LYS A 163 27.07 -74.21 -31.00
N GLN A 164 26.10 -74.84 -30.34
CA GLN A 164 24.71 -74.38 -30.29
C GLN A 164 24.63 -73.04 -29.54
N ARG A 165 24.23 -71.96 -30.22
CA ARG A 165 23.93 -70.66 -29.61
C ARG A 165 22.43 -70.39 -29.67
N LYS A 166 21.80 -69.96 -28.57
CA LYS A 166 20.38 -69.55 -28.62
C LYS A 166 20.20 -68.46 -29.67
N LEU A 167 19.07 -68.49 -30.39
CA LEU A 167 18.68 -67.37 -31.27
C LEU A 167 18.82 -66.05 -30.49
N PRO A 168 19.48 -65.02 -31.06
CA PRO A 168 19.83 -63.80 -30.33
C PRO A 168 18.63 -63.00 -29.80
N PHE A 169 17.41 -63.35 -30.21
CA PHE A 169 16.16 -62.67 -29.83
C PHE A 169 15.17 -63.57 -29.06
N MET A 170 15.58 -64.75 -28.57
CA MET A 170 14.70 -65.63 -27.79
C MET A 170 14.93 -65.50 -26.28
N LEU A 171 13.85 -65.15 -25.57
CA LEU A 171 13.80 -65.09 -24.12
C LEU A 171 14.06 -66.47 -23.49
N ASP A 172 14.70 -66.48 -22.32
CA ASP A 172 14.78 -67.69 -21.47
C ASP A 172 13.45 -67.93 -20.72
N GLY A 173 13.35 -69.04 -19.99
CA GLY A 173 12.11 -69.38 -19.27
C GLY A 173 11.67 -68.31 -18.29
N GLN A 174 12.64 -67.62 -17.66
CA GLN A 174 12.40 -66.52 -16.73
C GLN A 174 11.95 -65.24 -17.45
N GLY A 175 12.61 -64.85 -18.55
CA GLY A 175 12.21 -63.70 -19.38
C GLY A 175 10.85 -63.88 -20.05
N LEU A 176 10.46 -65.12 -20.40
CA LEU A 176 9.11 -65.47 -20.84
C LEU A 176 8.05 -65.24 -19.75
N HIS A 177 8.38 -65.61 -18.52
CA HIS A 177 7.53 -65.40 -17.36
C HIS A 177 7.42 -63.90 -17.02
N ASP A 178 8.53 -63.18 -17.00
CA ASP A 178 8.56 -61.75 -16.71
C ASP A 178 7.83 -60.95 -17.78
N ARG A 179 7.98 -61.29 -19.07
CA ARG A 179 7.18 -60.70 -20.15
C ARG A 179 5.68 -60.91 -19.94
N LYS A 180 5.26 -62.12 -19.55
CA LYS A 180 3.84 -62.42 -19.29
C LYS A 180 3.34 -61.60 -18.11
N ALA A 181 4.09 -61.55 -17.01
CA ALA A 181 3.76 -60.72 -15.85
C ALA A 181 3.66 -59.23 -16.21
N CYS A 182 4.62 -58.68 -16.98
CA CYS A 182 4.56 -57.31 -17.48
C CYS A 182 3.32 -57.05 -18.33
N LEU A 183 2.95 -57.99 -19.21
CA LEU A 183 1.74 -57.88 -20.03
C LEU A 183 0.48 -57.87 -19.14
N ASP A 184 0.41 -58.75 -18.14
CA ASP A 184 -0.71 -58.85 -17.22
C ASP A 184 -0.85 -57.56 -16.37
N TYR A 185 0.25 -57.06 -15.77
CA TYR A 185 0.25 -55.81 -15.00
C TYR A 185 -0.06 -54.59 -15.88
N ALA A 186 0.56 -54.45 -17.05
CA ALA A 186 0.31 -53.33 -17.96
C ALA A 186 -1.16 -53.33 -18.43
N THR A 187 -1.72 -54.49 -18.74
CA THR A 187 -3.13 -54.63 -19.14
C THR A 187 -4.07 -54.28 -17.98
N ALA A 188 -3.74 -54.71 -16.76
CA ALA A 188 -4.53 -54.38 -15.57
C ALA A 188 -4.47 -52.88 -15.22
N LEU A 189 -3.28 -52.26 -15.28
CA LEU A 189 -3.06 -50.82 -15.09
C LEU A 189 -3.85 -49.99 -16.11
N ALA A 190 -3.80 -50.38 -17.39
CA ALA A 190 -4.56 -49.73 -18.45
C ALA A 190 -6.08 -49.85 -18.24
N ARG A 191 -6.57 -51.04 -17.87
CA ARG A 191 -8.00 -51.28 -17.59
C ARG A 191 -8.47 -50.45 -16.39
N ASN A 192 -7.69 -50.42 -15.32
CA ASN A 192 -7.94 -49.62 -14.13
C ASN A 192 -8.02 -48.12 -14.47
N LEU A 193 -7.04 -47.63 -15.23
CA LEU A 193 -7.00 -46.25 -15.66
C LEU A 193 -8.19 -45.89 -16.57
N GLN A 194 -8.61 -46.79 -17.46
CA GLN A 194 -9.79 -46.61 -18.32
C GLN A 194 -11.07 -46.53 -17.48
N ASN A 195 -11.23 -47.39 -16.48
CA ASN A 195 -12.38 -47.33 -15.58
C ASN A 195 -12.42 -46.01 -14.80
N MET A 196 -11.28 -45.54 -14.31
CA MET A 196 -11.18 -44.26 -13.63
C MET A 196 -11.53 -43.10 -14.57
N ARG A 197 -11.08 -43.15 -15.83
CA ARG A 197 -11.40 -42.14 -16.87
C ARG A 197 -12.90 -42.07 -17.13
N ASN A 198 -13.55 -43.22 -17.27
CA ASN A 198 -15.00 -43.30 -17.48
C ASN A 198 -15.78 -42.75 -16.27
N ASN A 199 -15.27 -42.91 -15.04
CA ASN A 199 -15.89 -42.32 -13.85
C ASN A 199 -15.72 -40.80 -13.82
N VAL A 200 -14.52 -40.29 -14.11
CA VAL A 200 -14.22 -38.85 -14.22
C VAL A 200 -15.12 -38.18 -15.27
N GLU A 201 -15.35 -38.84 -16.41
CA GLU A 201 -16.24 -38.36 -17.46
C GLU A 201 -17.71 -38.27 -17.01
N LYS A 202 -18.20 -39.24 -16.23
CA LYS A 202 -19.54 -39.16 -15.62
C LYS A 202 -19.63 -38.01 -14.61
N ASP A 203 -18.62 -37.84 -13.77
CA ASP A 203 -18.56 -36.75 -12.79
C ASP A 203 -18.55 -35.38 -13.49
N GLU A 204 -17.82 -35.25 -14.61
CA GLU A 204 -17.85 -34.05 -15.44
C GLU A 204 -19.26 -33.75 -15.96
N GLN A 205 -19.98 -34.76 -16.49
CA GLN A 205 -21.35 -34.57 -16.97
C GLN A 205 -22.29 -34.11 -15.85
N HIS A 206 -22.19 -34.72 -14.67
CA HIS A 206 -22.96 -34.29 -13.51
C HIS A 206 -22.63 -32.84 -13.13
N TYR A 207 -21.35 -32.48 -13.18
CA TYR A 207 -20.87 -31.14 -12.84
C TYR A 207 -21.40 -30.10 -13.84
N GLN A 208 -21.36 -30.39 -15.14
CA GLN A 208 -21.91 -29.52 -16.18
C GLN A 208 -23.42 -29.31 -16.03
N ARG A 209 -24.19 -30.37 -15.72
CA ARG A 209 -25.63 -30.26 -15.45
C ARG A 209 -25.91 -29.36 -14.24
N MET A 210 -25.16 -29.54 -13.16
CA MET A 210 -25.28 -28.70 -11.98
C MET A 210 -24.93 -27.23 -12.28
N SER A 211 -23.84 -27.00 -13.00
CA SER A 211 -23.42 -25.67 -13.45
C SER A 211 -24.51 -24.98 -14.25
N ALA A 212 -25.09 -25.67 -15.24
CA ALA A 212 -26.16 -25.13 -16.07
C ALA A 212 -27.42 -24.79 -15.25
N LYS A 213 -27.79 -25.64 -14.29
CA LYS A 213 -28.92 -25.41 -13.38
C LYS A 213 -28.69 -24.18 -12.49
N LEU A 214 -27.54 -24.13 -11.82
CA LEU A 214 -27.18 -23.00 -10.96
C LEU A 214 -27.06 -21.71 -11.75
N LYS A 215 -26.54 -21.76 -12.99
CA LYS A 215 -26.49 -20.60 -13.89
C LYS A 215 -27.88 -20.07 -14.21
N LYS A 216 -28.84 -20.93 -14.62
CA LYS A 216 -30.22 -20.51 -14.89
C LYS A 216 -30.88 -19.86 -13.68
N MET A 217 -30.69 -20.45 -12.50
CA MET A 217 -31.20 -19.91 -11.24
C MET A 217 -30.56 -18.55 -10.92
N ASN A 218 -29.24 -18.41 -11.10
CA ASN A 218 -28.52 -17.15 -10.92
C ASN A 218 -28.96 -16.08 -11.93
N ASP A 219 -29.16 -16.42 -13.20
CA ASP A 219 -29.58 -15.48 -14.24
C ASP A 219 -30.97 -14.91 -13.94
N TYR A 220 -31.90 -15.76 -13.47
CA TYR A 220 -33.21 -15.33 -12.99
C TYR A 220 -33.12 -14.47 -11.72
N ALA A 221 -32.27 -14.85 -10.76
CA ALA A 221 -32.03 -14.07 -9.56
C ALA A 221 -31.51 -12.66 -9.88
N ILE A 222 -30.57 -12.55 -10.84
CA ILE A 222 -30.06 -11.24 -11.30
C ILE A 222 -31.17 -10.41 -11.93
N GLN A 223 -32.03 -11.02 -12.76
CA GLN A 223 -33.17 -10.31 -13.35
C GLN A 223 -34.11 -9.76 -12.28
N ARG A 224 -34.53 -10.62 -11.32
CA ARG A 224 -35.41 -10.21 -10.21
C ARG A 224 -34.79 -9.13 -9.34
N TYR A 225 -33.50 -9.24 -9.11
CA TYR A 225 -32.77 -8.26 -8.34
C TYR A 225 -32.72 -6.89 -9.03
N ASN A 226 -32.63 -6.83 -10.38
CA ASN A 226 -32.79 -5.58 -11.12
C ASN A 226 -34.20 -5.00 -11.01
N ASP A 227 -35.24 -5.85 -11.02
CA ASP A 227 -36.64 -5.40 -10.83
C ASP A 227 -36.81 -4.76 -9.44
N ILE A 228 -36.28 -5.40 -8.38
CA ILE A 228 -36.32 -4.88 -7.01
C ILE A 228 -35.61 -3.54 -6.91
N GLN A 229 -34.45 -3.38 -7.57
CA GLN A 229 -33.73 -2.11 -7.59
C GLN A 229 -34.53 -1.00 -8.23
N HIS A 230 -35.23 -1.30 -9.33
CA HIS A 230 -36.09 -0.32 -9.99
C HIS A 230 -37.25 0.12 -9.08
N THR A 231 -37.85 -0.79 -8.31
CA THR A 231 -38.90 -0.46 -7.33
C THR A 231 -38.34 0.34 -6.13
N ILE A 232 -37.13 0.06 -5.65
CA ILE A 232 -36.57 0.78 -4.50
C ILE A 232 -36.15 2.22 -4.87
N PHE A 233 -35.55 2.42 -6.04
CA PHE A 233 -34.85 3.67 -6.39
C PHE A 233 -35.53 4.52 -7.47
N VAL A 234 -36.39 3.94 -8.31
CA VAL A 234 -36.90 4.62 -9.52
C VAL A 234 -38.42 4.82 -9.48
N ASN A 235 -39.19 3.76 -9.20
CA ASN A 235 -40.64 3.83 -9.14
C ASN A 235 -41.11 3.83 -7.69
N GLY A 236 -41.63 4.97 -7.23
CA GLY A 236 -42.29 5.04 -5.92
C GLY A 236 -43.63 4.33 -5.94
N ASP A 237 -44.01 3.77 -4.80
CA ASP A 237 -45.35 3.24 -4.59
C ASP A 237 -46.37 4.38 -4.44
N GLN A 238 -47.64 4.05 -4.19
CA GLN A 238 -48.68 5.07 -3.98
C GLN A 238 -48.31 6.03 -2.84
N SER A 239 -48.64 7.31 -3.01
CA SER A 239 -48.40 8.30 -1.96
C SER A 239 -49.14 7.91 -0.68
N TYR A 240 -48.57 8.21 0.49
CA TYR A 240 -49.21 7.81 1.75
C TYR A 240 -50.59 8.45 1.93
N LEU A 241 -50.80 9.65 1.37
CA LEU A 241 -52.11 10.31 1.35
C LEU A 241 -53.14 9.53 0.53
N GLU A 242 -52.75 8.92 -0.59
CA GLU A 242 -53.61 8.03 -1.37
C GLU A 242 -53.90 6.72 -0.64
N ILE A 243 -52.91 6.15 0.06
CA ILE A 243 -53.07 4.96 0.90
C ILE A 243 -54.11 5.23 2.00
N VAL A 244 -54.03 6.39 2.66
CA VAL A 244 -55.00 6.80 3.70
C VAL A 244 -56.38 7.06 3.10
N LYS A 245 -56.48 7.62 1.88
CA LYS A 245 -57.76 7.80 1.19
C LYS A 245 -58.44 6.46 0.87
N ASN A 246 -57.65 5.43 0.54
CA ASN A 246 -58.10 4.07 0.24
C ASN A 246 -57.86 3.08 1.39
N MET A 247 -57.88 3.56 2.64
CA MET A 247 -57.52 2.78 3.84
C MET A 247 -58.24 1.43 3.98
N PRO A 248 -59.57 1.31 3.73
CA PRO A 248 -60.26 0.03 3.90
C PRO A 248 -59.77 -1.05 2.94
N MET A 249 -59.43 -0.67 1.71
CA MET A 249 -58.90 -1.60 0.71
C MET A 249 -57.46 -2.00 1.05
N GLN A 250 -56.62 -1.02 1.38
CA GLN A 250 -55.21 -1.25 1.73
C GLN A 250 -55.05 -2.08 3.01
N TYR A 251 -55.91 -1.86 4.00
CA TYR A 251 -55.95 -2.68 5.21
C TYR A 251 -56.34 -4.14 4.91
N ARG A 252 -57.31 -4.37 4.02
CA ARG A 252 -57.71 -5.73 3.61
C ARG A 252 -56.58 -6.43 2.86
N SER A 253 -55.90 -5.75 1.94
CA SER A 253 -54.74 -6.29 1.22
C SER A 253 -53.58 -6.60 2.17
N ALA A 254 -53.20 -5.66 3.04
CA ALA A 254 -52.15 -5.89 4.04
C ALA A 254 -52.49 -7.04 4.99
N LYS A 255 -53.76 -7.17 5.41
CA LYS A 255 -54.22 -8.29 6.24
C LYS A 255 -54.18 -9.62 5.47
N ALA A 256 -54.54 -9.63 4.19
CA ALA A 256 -54.45 -10.81 3.35
C ALA A 256 -53.00 -11.28 3.20
N ASP A 257 -52.05 -10.37 2.93
CA ASP A 257 -50.63 -10.70 2.80
C ASP A 257 -50.03 -11.23 4.11
N VAL A 258 -50.45 -10.66 5.26
CA VAL A 258 -50.05 -11.13 6.59
C VAL A 258 -50.59 -12.54 6.83
N ASN A 259 -51.88 -12.78 6.55
CA ASN A 259 -52.49 -14.09 6.75
C ASN A 259 -51.83 -15.14 5.83
N GLU A 260 -51.61 -14.82 4.56
CA GLU A 260 -50.91 -15.70 3.61
C GLU A 260 -49.51 -16.08 4.10
N LYS A 261 -48.80 -15.14 4.74
CA LYS A 261 -47.43 -15.34 5.18
C LYS A 261 -47.29 -16.07 6.53
N TYR A 262 -48.11 -15.70 7.51
CA TYR A 262 -47.95 -16.13 8.90
C TYR A 262 -48.96 -17.21 9.34
N ASP A 263 -50.07 -17.41 8.63
CA ASP A 263 -51.05 -18.46 8.98
C ASP A 263 -50.73 -19.83 8.33
N GLU A 264 -51.50 -20.85 8.72
CA GLU A 264 -51.41 -22.19 8.16
C GLU A 264 -52.19 -22.27 6.84
N GLU A 265 -51.50 -22.63 5.76
CA GLU A 265 -52.15 -22.89 4.47
C GLU A 265 -52.69 -24.32 4.43
N LYS A 266 -53.95 -24.47 4.01
CA LYS A 266 -54.61 -25.77 3.86
C LYS A 266 -54.60 -26.18 2.40
N VAL A 267 -53.80 -27.16 2.05
CA VAL A 267 -53.73 -27.69 0.69
C VAL A 267 -54.71 -28.85 0.55
N LYS A 268 -55.59 -28.77 -0.45
CA LYS A 268 -56.51 -29.86 -0.80
C LYS A 268 -55.70 -31.00 -1.44
N ILE A 269 -55.77 -32.18 -0.84
CA ILE A 269 -55.18 -33.40 -1.41
C ILE A 269 -56.17 -33.94 -2.46
N ALA A 270 -55.64 -34.62 -3.49
CA ALA A 270 -56.43 -35.27 -4.55
C ALA A 270 -57.57 -36.19 -4.04
N ASN A 271 -57.47 -36.70 -2.81
CA ASN A 271 -58.48 -37.55 -2.17
C ASN A 271 -59.55 -36.77 -1.34
N GLY A 272 -59.65 -35.45 -1.50
CA GLY A 272 -60.65 -34.62 -0.81
C GLY A 272 -60.34 -34.26 0.65
N GLY A 273 -59.22 -34.75 1.22
CA GLY A 273 -58.73 -34.35 2.54
C GLY A 273 -57.92 -33.05 2.51
N GLU A 274 -57.97 -32.27 3.59
CA GLU A 274 -57.14 -31.07 3.76
C GLU A 274 -55.82 -31.44 4.45
N ARG A 275 -54.67 -31.18 3.81
CA ARG A 275 -53.36 -31.23 4.46
C ARG A 275 -52.98 -29.83 4.91
N LYS A 276 -52.72 -29.68 6.21
CA LYS A 276 -52.07 -28.48 6.74
C LYS A 276 -50.61 -28.47 6.30
N VAL A 277 -50.22 -27.45 5.55
CA VAL A 277 -48.82 -27.22 5.18
C VAL A 277 -48.29 -26.11 6.08
N TYR A 278 -47.23 -26.43 6.80
CA TYR A 278 -46.63 -25.50 7.75
C TYR A 278 -45.59 -24.66 7.04
N SER A 279 -45.85 -23.36 6.92
CA SER A 279 -44.82 -22.39 6.52
C SER A 279 -43.69 -22.37 7.57
N GLN A 280 -42.46 -22.16 7.12
CA GLN A 280 -41.34 -21.90 8.04
C GLN A 280 -41.49 -20.55 8.75
N TRP A 281 -42.38 -19.68 8.27
CA TRP A 281 -42.62 -18.32 8.73
C TRP A 281 -43.88 -18.18 9.59
N ARG A 282 -44.40 -19.27 10.15
CA ARG A 282 -45.64 -19.24 10.94
C ARG A 282 -45.58 -18.20 12.06
N GLY A 283 -46.69 -17.48 12.26
CA GLY A 283 -46.84 -16.43 13.27
C GLY A 283 -46.33 -16.81 14.66
N PRO A 284 -46.60 -18.03 15.18
CA PRO A 284 -46.04 -18.50 16.45
C PRO A 284 -44.51 -18.61 16.49
N ILE A 285 -43.83 -18.97 15.39
CA ILE A 285 -42.37 -19.08 15.32
C ILE A 285 -41.74 -17.69 15.32
N VAL A 286 -42.30 -16.78 14.50
CA VAL A 286 -41.84 -15.39 14.38
C VAL A 286 -42.11 -14.60 15.67
N GLY A 287 -43.30 -14.77 16.24
CA GLY A 287 -43.67 -14.21 17.54
C GLY A 287 -42.79 -14.79 18.66
N GLY A 288 -42.54 -16.10 18.64
CA GLY A 288 -41.63 -16.77 19.56
C GLY A 288 -40.20 -16.25 19.49
N LEU A 289 -39.66 -16.04 18.28
CA LEU A 289 -38.33 -15.45 18.08
C LEU A 289 -38.28 -14.01 18.61
N SER A 290 -39.32 -13.21 18.34
CA SER A 290 -39.41 -11.82 18.80
C SER A 290 -39.45 -11.73 20.33
N VAL A 291 -40.28 -12.58 20.96
CA VAL A 291 -40.35 -12.70 22.43
C VAL A 291 -39.02 -13.21 22.99
N PHE A 292 -38.40 -14.19 22.34
CA PHE A 292 -37.09 -14.72 22.74
C PHE A 292 -36.03 -13.61 22.72
N VAL A 293 -35.94 -12.82 21.65
CA VAL A 293 -34.98 -11.70 21.55
C VAL A 293 -35.21 -10.67 22.66
N LEU A 294 -36.46 -10.27 22.91
CA LEU A 294 -36.79 -9.31 23.99
C LEU A 294 -36.46 -9.86 25.39
N LEU A 295 -36.82 -11.12 25.65
CA LEU A 295 -36.53 -11.80 26.91
C LEU A 295 -35.02 -11.95 27.11
N TYR A 296 -34.28 -12.29 26.05
CA TYR A 296 -32.82 -12.42 26.12
C TYR A 296 -32.13 -11.07 26.30
N MET A 297 -32.65 -9.98 25.71
CA MET A 297 -32.17 -8.62 26.00
C MET A 297 -32.40 -8.22 27.46
N LEU A 298 -33.53 -8.59 28.06
CA LEU A 298 -33.79 -8.38 29.49
C LEU A 298 -32.82 -9.18 30.36
N ILE A 299 -32.63 -10.48 30.06
CA ILE A 299 -31.68 -11.33 30.76
C ILE A 299 -30.26 -10.77 30.65
N ALA A 300 -29.84 -10.36 29.45
CA ALA A 300 -28.54 -9.74 29.22
C ALA A 300 -28.35 -8.45 30.04
N GLY A 301 -29.42 -7.65 30.19
CA GLY A 301 -29.43 -6.46 31.05
C GLY A 301 -29.34 -6.79 32.56
N MET A 302 -30.01 -7.86 33.02
CA MET A 302 -29.89 -8.31 34.40
C MET A 302 -28.50 -8.87 34.69
N LEU A 303 -27.98 -9.73 33.79
CA LEU A 303 -26.66 -10.32 33.88
C LEU A 303 -25.57 -9.24 33.82
N SER A 304 -25.71 -8.23 32.95
CA SER A 304 -24.76 -7.13 32.87
C SER A 304 -24.72 -6.28 34.15
N ASN A 305 -25.86 -6.05 34.81
CA ASN A 305 -25.91 -5.37 36.09
C ASN A 305 -25.18 -6.17 37.19
N VAL A 306 -25.32 -7.50 37.20
CA VAL A 306 -24.58 -8.39 38.12
C VAL A 306 -23.07 -8.35 37.81
N LEU A 307 -22.69 -8.53 36.54
CA LEU A 307 -21.29 -8.52 36.09
C LEU A 307 -20.61 -7.19 36.40
N VAL A 308 -21.24 -6.05 36.11
CA VAL A 308 -20.66 -4.73 36.42
C VAL A 308 -20.51 -4.52 37.92
N ARG A 309 -21.40 -5.07 38.76
CA ARG A 309 -21.26 -5.01 40.22
C ARG A 309 -20.12 -5.87 40.74
N TRP A 310 -19.87 -7.01 40.11
CA TRP A 310 -18.81 -7.96 40.49
C TRP A 310 -17.43 -7.54 39.96
N LEU A 311 -17.36 -7.11 38.71
CA LEU A 311 -16.12 -6.83 37.98
C LEU A 311 -15.51 -5.46 38.34
N VAL A 312 -16.28 -4.55 38.95
CA VAL A 312 -15.79 -3.24 39.41
C VAL A 312 -15.50 -3.28 40.92
N PRO A 313 -14.21 -3.35 41.33
CA PRO A 313 -13.83 -3.33 42.74
C PRO A 313 -14.31 -2.05 43.43
N LYS A 314 -14.62 -2.12 44.73
CA LYS A 314 -15.08 -0.96 45.52
C LYS A 314 -14.14 0.27 45.40
N ARG A 315 -12.84 0.04 45.16
CA ARG A 315 -11.80 1.08 44.96
C ARG A 315 -12.03 2.01 43.76
N TYR A 316 -12.75 1.57 42.72
CA TYR A 316 -12.97 2.35 41.50
C TYR A 316 -14.34 3.04 41.43
N ARG A 317 -15.16 2.98 42.49
CA ARG A 317 -16.47 3.65 42.57
C ARG A 317 -16.34 5.15 42.89
N THR A 318 -15.75 5.91 41.96
CA THR A 318 -15.80 7.38 42.02
C THR A 318 -17.18 7.90 41.63
N GLU A 319 -17.54 9.10 42.10
CA GLU A 319 -18.83 9.74 41.79
C GLU A 319 -19.04 9.92 40.27
N ALA A 320 -17.96 10.24 39.56
CA ALA A 320 -17.93 10.30 38.09
C ALA A 320 -18.24 8.95 37.43
N PHE A 321 -17.75 7.84 37.99
CA PHE A 321 -18.03 6.49 37.49
C PHE A 321 -19.50 6.09 37.71
N MET A 322 -20.08 6.45 38.86
CA MET A 322 -21.49 6.17 39.15
C MET A 322 -22.44 6.87 38.18
N LYS A 323 -22.10 8.08 37.72
CA LYS A 323 -22.85 8.78 36.66
C LYS A 323 -22.77 8.07 35.29
N LYS A 324 -21.71 7.29 35.01
CA LYS A 324 -21.55 6.49 33.77
C LYS A 324 -22.19 5.09 33.84
N LYS A 325 -22.59 4.63 35.03
CA LYS A 325 -22.99 3.24 35.30
C LYS A 325 -24.07 2.70 34.37
N VAL A 326 -25.11 3.49 34.08
CA VAL A 326 -26.23 3.05 33.21
C VAL A 326 -25.74 2.74 31.79
N CYS A 327 -24.90 3.62 31.23
CA CYS A 327 -24.32 3.42 29.91
C CYS A 327 -23.38 2.20 29.88
N LEU A 328 -22.60 1.98 30.94
CA LEU A 328 -21.75 0.79 31.07
C LEU A 328 -22.58 -0.51 31.12
N ILE A 329 -23.68 -0.53 31.88
CA ILE A 329 -24.57 -1.69 31.97
C ILE A 329 -25.20 -2.00 30.59
N LEU A 330 -25.62 -0.97 29.85
CA LEU A 330 -26.18 -1.14 28.50
C LEU A 330 -25.12 -1.64 27.50
N PHE A 331 -23.91 -1.10 27.54
CA PHE A 331 -22.79 -1.57 26.71
C PHE A 331 -22.49 -3.05 26.98
N VAL A 332 -22.34 -3.43 28.25
CA VAL A 332 -22.06 -4.82 28.64
C VAL A 332 -23.23 -5.74 28.28
N ALA A 333 -24.48 -5.28 28.43
CA ALA A 333 -25.67 -6.03 28.01
C ALA A 333 -25.67 -6.33 26.51
N MET A 334 -25.36 -5.34 25.66
CA MET A 334 -25.28 -5.55 24.22
C MET A 334 -24.14 -6.48 23.82
N LEU A 335 -23.01 -6.43 24.53
CA LEU A 335 -21.88 -7.33 24.29
C LEU A 335 -22.24 -8.78 24.64
N ILE A 336 -22.89 -8.99 25.80
CA ILE A 336 -23.39 -10.30 26.21
C ILE A 336 -24.39 -10.83 25.18
N PHE A 337 -25.33 -9.98 24.73
CA PHE A 337 -26.32 -10.34 23.72
C PHE A 337 -25.67 -10.73 22.38
N ALA A 338 -24.67 -9.98 21.91
CA ALA A 338 -23.94 -10.31 20.68
C ALA A 338 -23.24 -11.67 20.79
N VAL A 339 -22.53 -11.92 21.89
CA VAL A 339 -21.82 -13.17 22.14
C VAL A 339 -22.79 -14.34 22.30
N SER A 340 -23.90 -14.17 23.00
CA SER A 340 -24.88 -15.24 23.21
C SER A 340 -25.55 -15.66 21.91
N VAL A 341 -25.91 -14.70 21.04
CA VAL A 341 -26.46 -15.01 19.71
C VAL A 341 -25.41 -15.69 18.83
N MET A 342 -24.14 -15.30 18.94
CA MET A 342 -23.04 -15.94 18.21
C MET A 342 -22.84 -17.41 18.63
N VAL A 343 -22.94 -17.71 19.94
CA VAL A 343 -22.91 -19.09 20.45
C VAL A 343 -24.17 -19.85 20.04
N ALA A 344 -25.36 -19.25 20.16
CA ALA A 344 -26.60 -19.90 19.73
C ALA A 344 -26.54 -20.29 18.24
N ARG A 345 -25.94 -19.44 17.39
CA ARG A 345 -25.78 -19.68 15.96
C ARG A 345 -25.05 -20.98 15.64
N THR A 346 -24.08 -21.44 16.46
CA THR A 346 -23.35 -22.69 16.17
C THR A 346 -24.21 -23.95 16.33
N PHE A 347 -25.34 -23.85 17.03
CA PHE A 347 -26.26 -24.96 17.27
C PHE A 347 -27.51 -24.94 16.37
N MET A 348 -27.68 -23.90 15.55
CA MET A 348 -28.84 -23.74 14.69
C MET A 348 -28.58 -24.30 13.29
N TYR A 349 -29.41 -25.24 12.85
CA TYR A 349 -29.29 -25.89 11.54
C TYR A 349 -30.25 -25.33 10.48
N HIS A 350 -31.28 -24.59 10.90
CA HIS A 350 -32.26 -24.00 10.00
C HIS A 350 -31.77 -22.67 9.42
N ASN A 351 -31.82 -22.55 8.09
CA ASN A 351 -31.36 -21.37 7.33
C ASN A 351 -31.97 -20.05 7.81
N PHE A 352 -33.26 -20.06 8.19
CA PHE A 352 -33.95 -18.88 8.74
C PHE A 352 -33.23 -18.32 9.98
N PHE A 353 -33.02 -19.15 11.00
CA PHE A 353 -32.40 -18.71 12.24
C PHE A 353 -30.93 -18.32 12.04
N LEU A 354 -30.22 -18.98 11.13
CA LEU A 354 -28.85 -18.61 10.75
C LEU A 354 -28.78 -17.20 10.13
N MET A 355 -29.74 -16.86 9.27
CA MET A 355 -29.81 -15.52 8.69
C MET A 355 -30.25 -14.47 9.73
N ALA A 356 -31.31 -14.73 10.50
CA ALA A 356 -31.81 -13.81 11.52
C ALA A 356 -30.74 -13.51 12.60
N SER A 357 -30.00 -14.53 13.03
CA SER A 357 -28.88 -14.35 13.98
C SER A 357 -27.73 -13.53 13.41
N LYS A 358 -27.40 -13.63 12.12
CA LYS A 358 -26.38 -12.78 11.47
C LYS A 358 -26.73 -11.29 11.63
N LEU A 359 -27.97 -10.91 11.31
CA LEU A 359 -28.42 -9.51 11.39
C LEU A 359 -28.51 -8.98 12.81
N LEU A 360 -28.95 -9.80 13.76
CA LEU A 360 -28.94 -9.44 15.18
C LEU A 360 -27.52 -9.20 15.70
N ILE A 361 -26.55 -10.01 15.29
CA ILE A 361 -25.14 -9.84 15.67
C ILE A 361 -24.59 -8.53 15.11
N GLU A 362 -24.79 -8.25 13.82
CA GLU A 362 -24.32 -7.01 13.18
C GLU A 362 -24.90 -5.76 13.86
N TYR A 363 -26.19 -5.79 14.16
CA TYR A 363 -26.85 -4.71 14.89
C TYR A 363 -26.33 -4.55 16.32
N ALA A 364 -26.14 -5.65 17.05
CA ALA A 364 -25.64 -5.62 18.42
C ALA A 364 -24.22 -5.03 18.48
N TRP A 365 -23.36 -5.33 17.50
CA TRP A 365 -22.03 -4.72 17.38
C TRP A 365 -22.10 -3.23 17.10
N LEU A 366 -23.04 -2.80 16.25
CA LEU A 366 -23.26 -1.40 15.97
C LEU A 366 -23.65 -0.64 17.26
N LEU A 367 -24.60 -1.17 18.03
CA LEU A 367 -24.98 -0.58 19.32
C LEU A 367 -23.83 -0.59 20.34
N CYS A 368 -23.03 -1.65 20.37
CA CYS A 368 -21.83 -1.71 21.22
C CYS A 368 -20.86 -0.57 20.88
N ALA A 369 -20.61 -0.31 19.60
CA ALA A 369 -19.72 0.77 19.16
C ALA A 369 -20.25 2.15 19.59
N ILE A 370 -21.56 2.40 19.43
CA ILE A 370 -22.22 3.63 19.88
C ILE A 370 -22.10 3.81 21.40
N PHE A 371 -22.47 2.80 22.18
CA PHE A 371 -22.43 2.89 23.65
C PHE A 371 -21.00 3.03 24.18
N PHE A 372 -20.04 2.32 23.59
CA PHE A 372 -18.63 2.46 23.94
C PHE A 372 -18.11 3.88 23.66
N SER A 373 -18.44 4.43 22.48
CA SER A 373 -18.07 5.80 22.13
C SER A 373 -18.62 6.83 23.12
N LEU A 374 -19.92 6.74 23.45
CA LEU A 374 -20.55 7.63 24.43
C LEU A 374 -19.92 7.51 25.82
N LEU A 375 -19.58 6.28 26.24
CA LEU A 375 -18.96 6.01 27.53
C LEU A 375 -17.56 6.64 27.65
N VAL A 376 -16.76 6.57 26.58
CA VAL A 376 -15.39 7.08 26.56
C VAL A 376 -15.36 8.61 26.42
N ARG A 377 -16.16 9.16 25.50
CA ARG A 377 -16.10 10.58 25.14
C ARG A 377 -16.78 11.51 26.15
N LEU A 378 -17.97 11.15 26.64
CA LEU A 378 -18.77 12.08 27.45
C LEU A 378 -18.37 12.07 28.93
N PRO A 379 -18.28 13.24 29.59
CA PRO A 379 -18.16 13.31 31.04
C PRO A 379 -19.47 12.83 31.70
N GLY A 380 -19.39 12.38 32.96
CA GLY A 380 -20.51 11.69 33.64
C GLY A 380 -21.84 12.46 33.63
N GLU A 381 -21.81 13.79 33.70
CA GLU A 381 -23.02 14.62 33.70
C GLU A 381 -23.70 14.71 32.33
N GLN A 382 -22.93 14.59 31.25
CA GLN A 382 -23.42 14.73 29.88
C GLN A 382 -23.95 13.42 29.30
N ILE A 383 -23.63 12.27 29.90
CA ILE A 383 -24.03 10.93 29.40
C ILE A 383 -25.54 10.78 29.26
N LYS A 384 -26.31 11.28 30.25
CA LYS A 384 -27.77 11.19 30.21
C LYS A 384 -28.35 11.96 29.02
N SER A 385 -27.79 13.14 28.74
CA SER A 385 -28.15 13.94 27.57
C SER A 385 -27.73 13.25 26.28
N GLY A 386 -26.48 12.75 26.19
CA GLY A 386 -25.97 12.05 25.02
C GLY A 386 -26.79 10.82 24.64
N PHE A 387 -27.12 9.95 25.61
CA PHE A 387 -27.97 8.78 25.36
C PHE A 387 -29.35 9.18 24.83
N ARG A 388 -29.98 10.21 25.41
CA ARG A 388 -31.30 10.67 24.97
C ARG A 388 -31.28 11.16 23.53
N ILE A 389 -30.23 11.85 23.10
CA ILE A 389 -30.15 12.36 21.72
C ILE A 389 -30.04 11.23 20.69
N TYR A 390 -29.33 10.15 21.00
CA TYR A 390 -29.19 9.01 20.08
C TYR A 390 -30.29 7.95 20.21
N ALA A 391 -31.11 8.01 21.27
CA ALA A 391 -32.16 7.02 21.50
C ALA A 391 -33.19 6.88 20.36
N PRO A 392 -33.73 7.97 19.76
CA PRO A 392 -34.72 7.83 18.70
C PRO A 392 -34.15 7.11 17.47
N ILE A 393 -32.91 7.41 17.06
CA ILE A 393 -32.32 6.77 15.88
C ILE A 393 -31.89 5.32 16.11
N MET A 394 -31.39 5.01 17.32
CA MET A 394 -31.11 3.63 17.71
C MET A 394 -32.39 2.78 17.78
N LEU A 395 -33.48 3.33 18.28
CA LEU A 395 -34.73 2.58 18.39
C LEU A 395 -35.45 2.47 17.03
N MET A 396 -35.38 3.51 16.19
CA MET A 396 -35.86 3.44 14.81
C MET A 396 -35.14 2.35 14.00
N SER A 397 -33.81 2.25 14.16
CA SER A 397 -33.05 1.20 13.49
C SER A 397 -33.36 -0.20 14.02
N PHE A 398 -33.63 -0.36 15.31
CA PHE A 398 -34.12 -1.64 15.85
C PHE A 398 -35.43 -2.06 15.18
N ILE A 399 -36.38 -1.13 14.99
CA ILE A 399 -37.65 -1.39 14.32
C ILE A 399 -37.42 -1.84 12.87
N VAL A 400 -36.57 -1.13 12.14
CA VAL A 400 -36.22 -1.46 10.74
C VAL A 400 -35.59 -2.86 10.62
N ILE A 401 -34.67 -3.20 11.51
CA ILE A 401 -33.99 -4.50 11.48
C ILE A 401 -34.96 -5.61 11.88
N THR A 402 -35.86 -5.33 12.82
CA THR A 402 -36.94 -6.26 13.19
C THR A 402 -37.87 -6.52 12.02
N PHE A 403 -38.25 -5.47 11.26
CA PHE A 403 -39.05 -5.62 10.03
C PHE A 403 -38.36 -6.53 9.02
N ARG A 404 -37.05 -6.38 8.83
CA ARG A 404 -36.28 -7.28 7.96
C ARG A 404 -36.20 -8.71 8.49
N ILE A 405 -35.93 -8.92 9.79
CA ILE A 405 -35.83 -10.26 10.39
C ILE A 405 -37.15 -11.03 10.27
N ILE A 406 -38.28 -10.33 10.41
CA ILE A 406 -39.61 -10.90 10.36
C ILE A 406 -40.12 -11.04 8.91
N PHE A 407 -39.45 -10.43 7.94
CA PHE A 407 -39.87 -10.33 6.54
C PHE A 407 -41.29 -9.78 6.40
N ILE A 408 -41.53 -8.65 7.05
CA ILE A 408 -42.84 -8.01 7.00
C ILE A 408 -43.27 -7.72 5.53
N PRO A 409 -44.54 -7.99 5.15
CA PRO A 409 -45.03 -7.73 3.79
C PRO A 409 -44.97 -6.24 3.43
N ASN A 410 -44.68 -5.91 2.16
CA ASN A 410 -44.48 -4.53 1.71
C ASN A 410 -45.70 -3.64 1.98
N ASN A 411 -46.91 -4.13 1.68
CA ASN A 411 -48.16 -3.42 1.95
C ASN A 411 -48.36 -3.07 3.43
N LEU A 412 -47.91 -3.95 4.34
CA LEU A 412 -47.95 -3.68 5.78
C LEU A 412 -46.90 -2.62 6.18
N VAL A 413 -45.70 -2.68 5.61
CA VAL A 413 -44.65 -1.65 5.84
C VAL A 413 -45.15 -0.28 5.40
N MET A 414 -45.74 -0.17 4.22
CA MET A 414 -46.29 1.08 3.69
C MET A 414 -47.34 1.69 4.60
N LEU A 415 -48.12 0.86 5.27
CA LEU A 415 -49.18 1.29 6.17
C LEU A 415 -48.61 1.82 7.50
N ILE A 416 -47.65 1.11 8.10
CA ILE A 416 -47.21 1.37 9.48
C ILE A 416 -45.93 2.22 9.56
N PHE A 417 -45.06 2.16 8.56
CA PHE A 417 -43.74 2.78 8.63
C PHE A 417 -43.77 4.32 8.55
N PRO A 418 -44.52 4.97 7.63
CA PRO A 418 -44.59 6.43 7.57
C PRO A 418 -45.05 7.10 8.88
N PRO A 419 -46.13 6.66 9.57
CA PRO A 419 -46.56 7.28 10.82
C PRO A 419 -45.59 7.02 11.97
N ILE A 420 -44.99 5.81 12.05
CA ILE A 420 -43.92 5.53 13.02
C ILE A 420 -42.76 6.48 12.80
N LEU A 421 -42.28 6.62 11.57
CA LEU A 421 -41.15 7.48 11.25
C LEU A 421 -41.43 8.95 11.60
N LEU A 422 -42.64 9.45 11.32
CA LEU A 422 -43.05 10.81 11.69
C LEU A 422 -42.98 11.04 13.21
N VAL A 423 -43.47 10.09 14.01
CA VAL A 423 -43.42 10.16 15.49
C VAL A 423 -41.97 10.25 15.97
N PHE A 424 -41.07 9.46 15.38
CA PHE A 424 -39.66 9.46 15.73
C PHE A 424 -38.94 10.75 15.29
N THR A 425 -39.27 11.29 14.12
CA THR A 425 -38.78 12.59 13.65
C THR A 425 -39.14 13.71 14.62
N VAL A 426 -40.40 13.75 15.08
CA VAL A 426 -40.85 14.72 16.09
C VAL A 426 -40.15 14.48 17.43
N TRP A 427 -39.98 13.23 17.84
CA TRP A 427 -39.27 12.87 19.07
C TRP A 427 -37.81 13.35 19.04
N GLN A 428 -37.08 13.09 17.95
CA GLN A 428 -35.70 13.55 17.76
C GLN A 428 -35.61 15.07 17.78
N TRP A 429 -36.50 15.78 17.07
CA TRP A 429 -36.51 17.25 17.07
C TRP A 429 -36.67 17.83 18.48
N ARG A 430 -37.64 17.31 19.26
CA ARG A 430 -37.86 17.71 20.65
C ARG A 430 -36.65 17.47 21.54
N VAL A 431 -35.99 16.31 21.37
CA VAL A 431 -34.83 15.95 22.19
C VAL A 431 -33.60 16.79 21.85
N VAL A 432 -33.33 17.01 20.56
CA VAL A 432 -32.23 17.85 20.08
C VAL A 432 -32.39 19.27 20.64
N LYS A 433 -33.58 19.88 20.50
CA LYS A 433 -33.85 21.24 21.03
C LYS A 433 -33.63 21.35 22.55
N ARG A 434 -33.99 20.30 23.33
CA ARG A 434 -33.91 20.31 24.79
C ARG A 434 -32.50 20.08 25.35
N HIS A 435 -31.67 19.27 24.68
CA HIS A 435 -30.36 18.84 25.23
C HIS A 435 -29.15 19.41 24.47
N ASN A 436 -29.37 20.28 23.46
CA ASN A 436 -28.31 20.84 22.61
C ASN A 436 -27.16 21.50 23.39
N ALA A 437 -27.47 22.21 24.48
CA ALA A 437 -26.47 22.97 25.24
C ALA A 437 -25.51 22.09 26.09
N ASN A 438 -25.88 20.84 26.36
CA ASN A 438 -25.19 19.99 27.34
C ASN A 438 -24.24 18.95 26.71
N ILE A 439 -23.91 19.08 25.42
CA ILE A 439 -23.24 18.05 24.63
C ILE A 439 -22.10 18.68 23.79
N PRO A 440 -21.02 17.95 23.47
CA PRO A 440 -19.92 18.47 22.65
C PRO A 440 -20.37 18.97 21.27
N ARG A 441 -19.66 19.97 20.73
CA ARG A 441 -19.99 20.60 19.43
C ARG A 441 -20.02 19.61 18.25
N SER A 442 -19.16 18.59 18.27
CA SER A 442 -19.15 17.53 17.25
C SER A 442 -20.45 16.74 17.22
N ASP A 443 -20.99 16.40 18.40
CA ASP A 443 -22.24 15.65 18.53
C ASP A 443 -23.47 16.48 18.19
N ILE A 444 -23.45 17.78 18.50
CA ILE A 444 -24.47 18.71 18.04
C ILE A 444 -24.57 18.65 16.50
N PHE A 445 -23.43 18.71 15.81
CA PHE A 445 -23.40 18.64 14.36
C PHE A 445 -23.96 17.31 13.82
N TYR A 446 -23.54 16.16 14.36
CA TYR A 446 -24.04 14.86 13.91
C TYR A 446 -25.55 14.66 14.17
N THR A 447 -26.07 15.28 15.21
CA THR A 447 -27.46 15.10 15.62
C THR A 447 -28.42 15.98 14.82
N TRP A 448 -27.96 17.14 14.36
CA TRP A 448 -28.63 17.93 13.32
C TRP A 448 -28.64 17.22 11.97
N ILE A 449 -27.52 16.62 11.54
CA ILE A 449 -27.51 15.81 10.31
C ILE A 449 -28.46 14.61 10.44
N SER A 450 -28.45 13.95 11.60
CA SER A 450 -29.37 12.84 11.87
C SER A 450 -30.83 13.28 11.76
N LEU A 451 -31.17 14.45 12.28
CA LEU A 451 -32.51 15.02 12.14
C LEU A 451 -32.85 15.33 10.68
N ALA A 452 -31.92 15.92 9.92
CA ALA A 452 -32.12 16.23 8.50
C ALA A 452 -32.39 14.96 7.68
N ILE A 453 -31.63 13.88 7.94
CA ILE A 453 -31.82 12.59 7.26
C ILE A 453 -33.15 11.95 7.64
N MET A 454 -33.58 12.09 8.89
CA MET A 454 -34.87 11.54 9.32
C MET A 454 -36.05 12.33 8.75
N VAL A 455 -35.93 13.66 8.61
CA VAL A 455 -36.89 14.51 7.89
C VAL A 455 -36.96 14.12 6.42
N PHE A 456 -35.81 13.96 5.76
CA PHE A 456 -35.74 13.48 4.38
C PHE A 456 -36.41 12.12 4.24
N SER A 457 -36.08 11.16 5.11
CA SER A 457 -36.67 9.82 5.11
C SER A 457 -38.18 9.86 5.34
N THR A 458 -38.67 10.75 6.22
CA THR A 458 -40.11 10.96 6.44
C THR A 458 -40.77 11.48 5.17
N ALA A 459 -40.18 12.48 4.50
CA ALA A 459 -40.71 13.05 3.27
C ALA A 459 -40.74 12.03 2.12
N SER A 460 -39.64 11.28 1.91
CA SER A 460 -39.57 10.20 0.92
C SER A 460 -40.62 9.12 1.19
N SER A 461 -40.78 8.72 2.45
CA SER A 461 -41.77 7.73 2.86
C SER A 461 -43.21 8.20 2.64
N LEU A 462 -43.50 9.49 2.80
CA LEU A 462 -44.84 10.05 2.56
C LEU A 462 -45.16 10.16 1.06
N TYR A 463 -44.14 10.38 0.22
CA TYR A 463 -44.31 10.46 -1.23
C TYR A 463 -44.46 9.08 -1.90
N GLY A 464 -44.21 7.98 -1.17
CA GLY A 464 -44.35 6.61 -1.67
C GLY A 464 -43.04 5.82 -1.76
N TYR A 465 -41.89 6.43 -1.47
CA TYR A 465 -40.58 5.77 -1.46
C TYR A 465 -40.23 5.21 -0.07
N VAL A 466 -41.05 4.29 0.43
CA VAL A 466 -40.91 3.73 1.80
C VAL A 466 -39.62 2.92 1.95
N LEU A 467 -39.31 2.03 1.00
CA LEU A 467 -38.09 1.22 1.04
C LEU A 467 -36.82 2.05 0.92
N LEU A 468 -36.84 3.12 0.11
CA LEU A 468 -35.73 4.08 0.04
C LEU A 468 -35.49 4.77 1.40
N ALA A 469 -36.56 5.19 2.08
CA ALA A 469 -36.48 5.79 3.41
C ALA A 469 -35.86 4.83 4.43
N VAL A 470 -36.25 3.55 4.40
CA VAL A 470 -35.65 2.49 5.22
C VAL A 470 -34.15 2.35 4.94
N GLN A 471 -33.76 2.30 3.66
CA GLN A 471 -32.37 2.16 3.24
C GLN A 471 -31.50 3.34 3.70
N VAL A 472 -32.00 4.56 3.55
CA VAL A 472 -31.30 5.79 3.95
C VAL A 472 -31.07 5.83 5.47
N LEU A 473 -32.04 5.37 6.27
CA LEU A 473 -31.91 5.30 7.72
C LEU A 473 -30.87 4.27 8.17
N ILE A 474 -30.86 3.08 7.55
CA ILE A 474 -29.85 2.06 7.84
C ILE A 474 -28.47 2.58 7.47
N TRP A 475 -28.31 3.17 6.29
CA TRP A 475 -27.06 3.79 5.88
C TRP A 475 -26.57 4.81 6.90
N TRP A 476 -27.43 5.74 7.29
CA TRP A 476 -27.05 6.76 8.24
C TRP A 476 -26.70 6.18 9.62
N MET A 477 -27.37 5.13 10.06
CA MET A 477 -27.03 4.43 11.31
C MET A 477 -25.60 3.85 11.24
N PHE A 478 -25.25 3.15 10.16
CA PHE A 478 -23.88 2.63 9.97
C PHE A 478 -22.86 3.78 9.90
N GLN A 479 -23.17 4.86 9.18
CA GLN A 479 -22.30 6.03 9.08
C GLN A 479 -22.09 6.71 10.43
N LEU A 480 -23.17 6.87 11.21
CA LEU A 480 -23.12 7.44 12.55
C LEU A 480 -22.23 6.61 13.48
N SER A 481 -22.34 5.28 13.44
CA SER A 481 -21.49 4.38 14.22
C SER A 481 -20.01 4.50 13.83
N CYS A 482 -19.70 4.58 12.54
CA CYS A 482 -18.34 4.82 12.06
C CYS A 482 -17.80 6.18 12.56
N ILE A 483 -18.57 7.26 12.41
CA ILE A 483 -18.19 8.60 12.88
C ILE A 483 -17.96 8.62 14.39
N GLN A 484 -18.84 7.98 15.16
CA GLN A 484 -18.70 7.89 16.62
C GLN A 484 -17.50 7.07 17.05
N THR A 485 -17.17 6.01 16.33
CA THR A 485 -15.97 5.20 16.59
C THR A 485 -14.70 6.02 16.31
N ILE A 486 -14.65 6.73 15.18
CA ILE A 486 -13.53 7.57 14.78
C ILE A 486 -13.31 8.72 15.78
N THR A 487 -14.39 9.40 16.19
CA THR A 487 -14.30 10.48 17.18
C THR A 487 -13.90 9.96 18.56
N CYS A 488 -14.35 8.76 18.94
CA CYS A 488 -13.87 8.08 20.15
C CYS A 488 -12.35 7.86 20.11
N VAL A 489 -11.82 7.37 18.97
CA VAL A 489 -10.36 7.19 18.79
C VAL A 489 -9.62 8.51 18.91
N TYR A 490 -10.12 9.60 18.30
CA TYR A 490 -9.53 10.94 18.45
C TYR A 490 -9.47 11.40 19.92
N ASP A 491 -10.55 11.23 20.68
CA ASP A 491 -10.57 11.63 22.09
C ASP A 491 -9.70 10.72 22.96
N MET A 492 -9.60 9.43 22.66
CA MET A 492 -8.67 8.52 23.33
C MET A 492 -7.22 8.94 23.09
N LEU A 493 -6.88 9.33 21.86
CA LEU A 493 -5.55 9.87 21.52
C LEU A 493 -5.28 11.17 22.30
N ALA A 494 -6.23 12.11 22.32
CA ALA A 494 -6.08 13.35 23.07
C ALA A 494 -5.92 13.13 24.59
N GLN A 495 -6.59 12.11 25.16
CA GLN A 495 -6.41 11.73 26.57
C GLN A 495 -5.05 11.07 26.83
N TYR A 496 -4.59 10.21 25.91
CA TYR A 496 -3.27 9.58 25.99
C TYR A 496 -2.15 10.62 25.90
N GLU A 497 -2.29 11.61 25.01
CA GLU A 497 -1.38 12.75 24.88
C GLU A 497 -1.25 13.50 26.22
N LYS A 498 -2.38 13.93 26.80
CA LYS A 498 -2.39 14.71 28.05
C LYS A 498 -1.82 13.95 29.26
N ARG A 499 -2.09 12.65 29.39
CA ARG A 499 -1.74 11.88 30.59
C ARG A 499 -0.34 11.30 30.56
N TYR A 500 0.09 10.80 29.40
CA TYR A 500 1.32 10.02 29.29
C TYR A 500 2.36 10.73 28.44
N LEU A 501 1.97 11.20 27.25
CA LEU A 501 2.91 11.80 26.31
C LEU A 501 3.43 13.15 26.78
N ALA A 502 2.54 14.00 27.30
CA ALA A 502 2.89 15.31 27.85
C ALA A 502 3.86 15.20 29.04
N HIS A 503 3.64 14.24 29.94
CA HIS A 503 4.54 14.01 31.09
C HIS A 503 5.90 13.45 30.68
N LYS A 504 5.96 12.70 29.57
CA LYS A 504 7.20 12.13 29.03
C LYS A 504 8.02 13.11 28.18
N ILE A 505 7.39 14.17 27.68
CA ILE A 505 7.98 15.13 26.71
C ILE A 505 8.22 16.52 27.33
N HIS A 506 7.34 17.01 28.21
CA HIS A 506 7.47 18.34 28.81
C HIS A 506 8.18 18.28 30.18
N SER A 507 9.23 19.08 30.34
CA SER A 507 9.62 19.61 31.66
C SER A 507 8.46 20.48 32.16
N GLU A 508 8.17 20.47 33.48
CA GLU A 508 6.98 21.09 34.09
C GLU A 508 6.72 22.54 33.63
N ALA A 509 7.76 23.28 33.22
CA ALA A 509 7.68 24.65 32.73
C ALA A 509 6.96 24.85 31.36
N ASP A 510 6.98 23.87 30.46
CA ASP A 510 6.34 23.99 29.13
C ASP A 510 4.84 23.64 29.16
N ALA A 511 4.42 22.83 30.14
CA ALA A 511 3.04 22.39 30.33
C ALA A 511 2.10 23.54 30.75
N GLU A 512 2.61 24.55 31.46
CA GLU A 512 1.83 25.74 31.85
C GLU A 512 1.56 26.69 30.68
N LYS A 513 2.53 26.89 29.78
CA LYS A 513 2.33 27.70 28.56
C LYS A 513 1.34 27.04 27.59
N ALA A 514 1.28 25.71 27.58
CA ALA A 514 0.37 24.94 26.73
C ALA A 514 -1.13 25.13 27.06
N LYS A 515 -1.49 25.59 28.28
CA LYS A 515 -2.87 25.89 28.65
C LYS A 515 -3.44 27.15 27.98
N LYS A 516 -2.60 28.06 27.45
CA LYS A 516 -3.02 29.37 26.93
C LYS A 516 -3.10 29.47 25.40
N GLY A 517 -2.62 28.49 24.64
CA GLY A 517 -2.60 28.52 23.17
C GLY A 517 -3.50 27.48 22.50
N SER A 518 -3.93 27.75 21.25
CA SER A 518 -4.61 26.76 20.39
C SER A 518 -3.77 25.48 20.29
N MET A 519 -4.33 24.36 20.74
CA MET A 519 -3.70 23.04 20.80
C MET A 519 -2.98 22.64 19.50
N LEU A 520 -3.46 23.10 18.34
CA LEU A 520 -2.90 22.79 17.02
C LEU A 520 -1.51 23.44 16.76
N SER A 521 -1.22 24.60 17.34
CA SER A 521 0.07 25.29 17.12
C SER A 521 1.20 24.74 18.00
N ILE A 522 0.85 24.06 19.09
CA ILE A 522 1.79 23.37 19.98
C ILE A 522 2.23 22.04 19.35
N ILE A 523 1.30 21.33 18.69
CA ILE A 523 1.52 20.04 18.02
C ILE A 523 2.63 20.13 16.95
N THR A 524 2.73 21.22 16.20
CA THR A 524 3.72 21.35 15.11
C THR A 524 5.10 21.79 15.57
N VAL A 525 5.23 22.44 16.74
CA VAL A 525 6.49 23.07 17.18
C VAL A 525 7.30 22.18 18.13
N SER A 526 6.65 21.37 18.97
CA SER A 526 7.33 20.58 20.03
C SER A 526 7.80 19.18 19.60
N HIS A 527 7.13 18.55 18.63
CA HIS A 527 7.33 17.12 18.33
C HIS A 527 8.65 16.79 17.60
N ASN A 528 9.30 17.78 16.98
CA ASN A 528 10.55 17.57 16.23
C ASN A 528 11.68 16.98 17.09
N LYS A 529 11.67 17.19 18.42
CA LYS A 529 12.73 16.69 19.32
C LYS A 529 12.49 15.23 19.78
N HIS A 530 11.25 14.74 19.85
CA HIS A 530 10.90 13.47 20.51
C HIS A 530 10.26 12.41 19.59
N ILE A 531 10.54 12.48 18.28
CA ILE A 531 9.93 11.61 17.25
C ILE A 531 9.99 10.10 17.53
N ASN A 532 11.04 9.56 18.16
CA ASN A 532 11.15 8.13 18.44
C ASN A 532 10.08 7.61 19.42
N VAL A 533 9.46 8.51 20.19
CA VAL A 533 8.39 8.17 21.13
C VAL A 533 7.03 8.53 20.54
N THR A 534 6.93 9.62 19.77
CA THR A 534 5.66 10.12 19.23
C THR A 534 5.29 9.54 17.87
N TRP A 535 6.21 8.91 17.12
CA TRP A 535 5.96 8.51 15.73
C TRP A 535 4.67 7.72 15.51
N PHE A 536 4.33 6.80 16.44
CA PHE A 536 3.12 5.99 16.35
C PHE A 536 1.87 6.81 16.64
N TYR A 537 1.93 7.69 17.65
CA TYR A 537 0.86 8.64 17.95
C TYR A 537 0.58 9.56 16.75
N ASP A 538 1.64 10.15 16.21
CA ASP A 538 1.57 11.05 15.04
C ASP A 538 1.06 10.31 13.80
N PHE A 539 1.45 9.05 13.60
CA PHE A 539 0.94 8.20 12.52
C PHE A 539 -0.56 7.99 12.65
N VAL A 540 -1.02 7.57 13.82
CA VAL A 540 -2.44 7.31 14.05
C VAL A 540 -3.25 8.60 13.88
N TYR A 541 -2.81 9.70 14.51
CA TYR A 541 -3.52 10.97 14.51
C TYR A 541 -3.52 11.68 13.14
N MET A 542 -2.38 11.75 12.44
CA MET A 542 -2.24 12.51 11.19
C MET A 542 -2.59 11.72 9.94
N ALA A 543 -2.45 10.39 9.96
CA ALA A 543 -2.67 9.52 8.81
C ALA A 543 -3.85 8.56 9.02
N LEU A 544 -3.78 7.65 10.00
CA LEU A 544 -4.74 6.53 10.11
C LEU A 544 -6.18 7.02 10.34
N VAL A 545 -6.40 7.90 11.32
CA VAL A 545 -7.75 8.33 11.68
C VAL A 545 -8.41 9.16 10.55
N PRO A 546 -7.73 10.15 9.92
CA PRO A 546 -8.26 10.81 8.74
C PRO A 546 -8.57 9.86 7.57
N MET A 547 -7.73 8.84 7.32
CA MET A 547 -8.02 7.84 6.29
C MET A 547 -9.29 7.06 6.60
N LEU A 548 -9.43 6.58 7.84
CA LEU A 548 -10.64 5.90 8.30
C LEU A 548 -11.88 6.79 8.14
N SER A 549 -11.76 8.11 8.40
CA SER A 549 -12.83 9.07 8.14
C SER A 549 -13.25 9.12 6.67
N VAL A 550 -12.30 9.16 5.74
CA VAL A 550 -12.62 9.16 4.30
C VAL A 550 -13.25 7.83 3.88
N PHE A 551 -12.69 6.70 4.31
CA PHE A 551 -13.23 5.38 3.97
C PHE A 551 -14.58 5.08 4.63
N SER A 552 -14.88 5.71 5.77
CA SER A 552 -16.10 5.45 6.53
C SER A 552 -17.37 5.59 5.69
N LEU A 553 -17.41 6.56 4.78
CA LEU A 553 -18.57 6.83 3.95
C LEU A 553 -18.84 5.71 2.94
N LEU A 554 -17.81 5.16 2.28
CA LEU A 554 -17.99 4.02 1.39
C LEU A 554 -18.28 2.74 2.17
N LEU A 555 -17.61 2.56 3.31
CA LEU A 555 -17.80 1.39 4.17
C LEU A 555 -19.23 1.34 4.73
N SER A 556 -19.79 2.47 5.16
CA SER A 556 -21.15 2.52 5.71
C SER A 556 -22.21 2.26 4.66
N ILE A 557 -22.06 2.78 3.44
CA ILE A 557 -22.95 2.46 2.31
C ILE A 557 -22.84 0.97 1.96
N TRP A 558 -21.64 0.40 1.96
CA TRP A 558 -21.44 -1.02 1.69
C TRP A 558 -22.09 -1.92 2.75
N TRP A 559 -21.90 -1.63 4.04
CA TRP A 559 -22.56 -2.38 5.12
C TRP A 559 -24.08 -2.21 5.11
N ALA A 560 -24.57 -0.99 4.84
CA ALA A 560 -26.00 -0.74 4.72
C ALA A 560 -26.63 -1.47 3.54
N ALA A 561 -25.88 -1.72 2.48
CA ALA A 561 -26.29 -2.55 1.36
C ALA A 561 -26.13 -4.05 1.62
N ASP A 562 -25.36 -4.50 2.61
CA ASP A 562 -25.42 -5.92 3.05
C ASP A 562 -26.73 -6.22 3.76
N VAL A 563 -27.29 -5.21 4.43
CA VAL A 563 -28.72 -5.22 4.69
C VAL A 563 -29.44 -5.16 3.35
N PHE A 564 -30.45 -5.94 3.00
CA PHE A 564 -30.98 -6.07 1.62
C PHE A 564 -30.10 -6.72 0.55
N ASP A 565 -28.88 -7.17 0.88
CA ASP A 565 -28.05 -7.99 -0.02
C ASP A 565 -27.68 -7.30 -1.35
N LEU A 566 -27.61 -5.97 -1.32
CA LEU A 566 -27.29 -5.06 -2.43
C LEU A 566 -25.78 -4.79 -2.66
N THR A 567 -24.89 -5.51 -1.96
CA THR A 567 -23.44 -5.20 -1.89
C THR A 567 -22.73 -5.24 -3.23
N ALA A 568 -23.10 -6.16 -4.13
CA ALA A 568 -22.49 -6.28 -5.44
C ALA A 568 -22.77 -5.04 -6.31
N THR A 569 -23.98 -4.49 -6.22
CA THR A 569 -24.36 -3.29 -6.96
C THR A 569 -23.64 -2.07 -6.42
N VAL A 570 -23.58 -1.92 -5.10
CA VAL A 570 -22.81 -0.83 -4.47
C VAL A 570 -21.33 -0.90 -4.86
N TRP A 571 -20.74 -2.09 -4.87
CA TRP A 571 -19.36 -2.28 -5.31
C TRP A 571 -19.16 -1.87 -6.77
N ASN A 572 -20.08 -2.27 -7.66
CA ASN A 572 -20.06 -1.87 -9.05
C ASN A 572 -20.20 -0.35 -9.19
N ILE A 573 -21.08 0.31 -8.43
CA ILE A 573 -21.23 1.78 -8.41
C ILE A 573 -19.94 2.46 -7.95
N PHE A 574 -19.29 1.95 -6.89
CA PHE A 574 -18.04 2.53 -6.39
C PHE A 574 -16.89 2.44 -7.38
N MET A 575 -16.82 1.31 -8.10
CA MET A 575 -15.79 1.04 -9.11
C MET A 575 -16.19 1.47 -10.51
N PHE A 576 -17.42 1.96 -10.70
CA PHE A 576 -17.92 2.47 -11.96
C PHE A 576 -17.13 3.71 -12.34
N ASN A 577 -16.53 3.69 -13.54
CA ASN A 577 -15.79 4.84 -14.04
C ASN A 577 -16.79 5.80 -14.71
N PHE A 578 -17.33 6.75 -13.95
CA PHE A 578 -18.31 7.72 -14.46
C PHE A 578 -17.70 8.66 -15.52
N LEU A 579 -16.39 8.92 -15.41
CA LEU A 579 -15.60 9.50 -16.49
C LEU A 579 -14.61 8.44 -16.96
N ASN A 580 -14.89 7.85 -18.12
CA ASN A 580 -14.03 6.87 -18.80
C ASN A 580 -13.69 7.36 -20.20
N VAL A 581 -12.95 8.47 -20.28
CA VAL A 581 -12.41 8.94 -21.56
C VAL A 581 -11.20 8.06 -21.87
N THR A 582 -11.33 7.24 -22.90
CA THR A 582 -10.29 6.30 -23.35
C THR A 582 -8.99 7.07 -23.63
N GLY A 583 -7.97 6.79 -22.83
CA GLY A 583 -6.67 7.44 -22.96
C GLY A 583 -6.61 8.87 -22.42
N VAL A 584 -7.48 9.31 -21.50
CA VAL A 584 -7.36 10.62 -20.81
C VAL A 584 -7.53 10.51 -19.28
N VAL A 585 -8.65 10.05 -18.74
CA VAL A 585 -8.78 9.79 -17.28
C VAL A 585 -9.85 8.72 -17.04
N GLN A 586 -9.62 7.84 -16.06
CA GLN A 586 -10.63 6.94 -15.53
C GLN A 586 -10.97 7.28 -14.07
N LEU A 587 -11.98 8.11 -13.85
CA LEU A 587 -12.43 8.49 -12.50
C LEU A 587 -13.56 7.58 -12.04
N SER A 588 -13.38 7.00 -10.85
CA SER A 588 -14.40 6.31 -10.08
C SER A 588 -14.41 6.85 -8.66
N ILE A 589 -15.52 6.68 -7.95
CA ILE A 589 -15.67 7.12 -6.56
C ILE A 589 -14.63 6.43 -5.67
N GLY A 590 -14.41 5.12 -5.87
CA GLY A 590 -13.41 4.35 -5.13
C GLY A 590 -11.99 4.90 -5.34
N LYS A 591 -11.60 5.22 -6.58
CA LYS A 591 -10.29 5.80 -6.87
C LYS A 591 -10.10 7.18 -6.24
N MET A 592 -11.13 8.04 -6.26
CA MET A 592 -11.06 9.37 -5.63
C MET A 592 -10.83 9.27 -4.12
N VAL A 593 -11.55 8.36 -3.45
CA VAL A 593 -11.38 8.09 -2.02
C VAL A 593 -9.97 7.55 -1.71
N MET A 594 -9.43 6.68 -2.56
CA MET A 594 -8.04 6.20 -2.42
C MET A 594 -7.01 7.33 -2.54
N VAL A 595 -7.14 8.23 -3.52
CA VAL A 595 -6.24 9.40 -3.67
C VAL A 595 -6.35 10.32 -2.46
N LEU A 596 -7.56 10.61 -1.99
CA LEU A 596 -7.79 11.46 -0.82
C LEU A 596 -7.21 10.83 0.46
N SER A 597 -7.35 9.51 0.63
CA SER A 597 -6.70 8.77 1.73
C SER A 597 -5.17 8.87 1.63
N GLN A 598 -4.61 8.72 0.44
CA GLN A 598 -3.18 8.78 0.20
C GLN A 598 -2.59 10.15 0.57
N PHE A 599 -3.33 11.25 0.37
CA PHE A 599 -2.90 12.59 0.78
C PHE A 599 -2.53 12.64 2.27
N PHE A 600 -3.34 12.04 3.15
CA PHE A 600 -3.06 12.01 4.59
C PHE A 600 -1.81 11.16 4.92
N LEU A 601 -1.56 10.10 4.15
CA LEU A 601 -0.36 9.26 4.31
C LEU A 601 0.89 10.07 3.98
N PHE A 602 0.88 10.74 2.83
CA PHE A 602 2.02 11.52 2.35
C PHE A 602 2.26 12.77 3.19
N ARG A 603 1.20 13.36 3.76
CA ARG A 603 1.32 14.41 4.78
C ARG A 603 2.11 13.92 6.00
N TYR A 604 1.81 12.73 6.51
CA TYR A 604 2.55 12.12 7.61
C TYR A 604 3.99 11.74 7.22
N ILE A 605 4.20 11.14 6.05
CA ILE A 605 5.55 10.79 5.57
C ILE A 605 6.42 12.04 5.45
N ASN A 606 5.91 13.11 4.86
CA ASN A 606 6.63 14.38 4.74
C ASN A 606 7.00 14.96 6.12
N TYR A 607 6.08 14.91 7.08
CA TYR A 607 6.35 15.28 8.46
C TYR A 607 7.44 14.40 9.09
N LEU A 608 7.31 13.08 9.01
CA LEU A 608 8.22 12.10 9.61
C LEU A 608 9.64 12.25 9.06
N VAL A 609 9.79 12.34 7.73
CA VAL A 609 11.10 12.47 7.08
C VAL A 609 11.78 13.77 7.49
N LYS A 610 11.03 14.89 7.56
CA LYS A 610 11.55 16.15 8.09
C LYS A 610 12.00 16.01 9.53
N SER A 611 11.16 15.46 10.42
CA SER A 611 11.49 15.32 11.84
C SER A 611 12.69 14.42 12.09
N LEU A 612 12.82 13.31 11.36
CA LEU A 612 14.00 12.44 11.41
C LEU A 612 15.25 13.16 10.91
N TYR A 613 15.14 13.93 9.82
CA TYR A 613 16.25 14.69 9.28
C TYR A 613 16.80 15.71 10.28
N HIS A 614 15.94 16.52 10.91
CA HIS A 614 16.36 17.50 11.93
C HIS A 614 16.99 16.86 13.17
N LYS A 615 16.66 15.60 13.46
CA LYS A 615 17.20 14.88 14.62
C LYS A 615 18.60 14.32 14.35
N TYR A 616 18.79 13.68 13.20
CA TYR A 616 20.07 13.04 12.87
C TYR A 616 21.12 14.04 12.36
N HIS A 617 20.70 15.13 11.72
CA HIS A 617 21.60 16.18 11.27
C HIS A 617 21.56 17.40 12.20
N LYS A 618 22.72 17.78 12.72
CA LYS A 618 22.94 19.12 13.30
C LYS A 618 23.43 20.03 12.17
N SER A 619 22.71 21.12 11.89
CA SER A 619 23.19 22.08 10.88
C SER A 619 24.45 22.76 11.39
N LYS A 620 25.50 22.79 10.55
CA LYS A 620 26.72 23.57 10.81
C LYS A 620 26.48 25.07 10.62
N VAL A 621 25.44 25.44 9.87
CA VAL A 621 25.08 26.83 9.57
C VAL A 621 23.96 27.27 10.51
N VAL A 622 24.31 28.15 11.45
CA VAL A 622 23.39 28.73 12.42
C VAL A 622 23.11 30.17 11.99
N VAL A 623 21.85 30.48 11.66
CA VAL A 623 21.41 31.84 11.35
C VAL A 623 20.48 32.25 12.49
N ASN A 624 20.74 33.39 13.14
CA ASN A 624 19.97 33.86 14.31
C ASN A 624 19.83 32.82 15.43
N GLY A 625 20.91 32.10 15.75
CA GLY A 625 20.91 31.07 16.81
C GLY A 625 20.12 29.80 16.48
N LYS A 626 19.57 29.65 15.25
CA LYS A 626 18.86 28.44 14.82
C LYS A 626 19.59 27.74 13.66
N PRO A 627 19.73 26.41 13.71
CA PRO A 627 20.26 25.65 12.58
C PRO A 627 19.36 25.81 11.36
N ASN A 628 19.92 26.26 10.24
CA ASN A 628 19.16 26.48 9.01
C ASN A 628 18.98 25.15 8.26
N PHE A 629 17.74 24.70 8.12
CA PHE A 629 17.33 23.48 7.40
C PHE A 629 16.33 23.74 6.28
N THR A 630 16.15 25.00 5.87
CA THR A 630 15.14 25.41 4.87
C THR A 630 15.28 24.66 3.55
N LEU A 631 16.51 24.54 3.04
CA LEU A 631 16.80 23.82 1.79
C LEU A 631 16.35 22.35 1.87
N ALA A 632 16.80 21.63 2.90
CA ALA A 632 16.46 20.22 3.08
C ALA A 632 14.94 20.01 3.26
N ASN A 633 14.27 20.88 4.02
CA ASN A 633 12.82 20.82 4.21
C ASN A 633 12.05 21.03 2.90
N ASN A 634 12.52 21.91 2.03
CA ASN A 634 11.92 22.14 0.72
C ASN A 634 12.15 20.96 -0.21
N ILE A 635 13.37 20.42 -0.26
CA ILE A 635 13.69 19.23 -1.06
C ILE A 635 12.86 18.02 -0.63
N ILE A 636 12.80 17.73 0.68
CA ILE A 636 11.98 16.63 1.21
C ILE A 636 10.50 16.82 0.84
N ALA A 637 9.99 18.04 0.94
CA ALA A 637 8.60 18.33 0.58
C ALA A 637 8.35 18.10 -0.92
N ILE A 638 9.22 18.59 -1.80
CA ILE A 638 9.11 18.41 -3.25
C ILE A 638 9.16 16.92 -3.60
N CYS A 639 10.11 16.15 -3.03
CA CYS A 639 10.19 14.72 -3.26
C CYS A 639 8.95 13.96 -2.77
N CYS A 640 8.46 14.26 -1.57
CA CYS A 640 7.28 13.60 -1.00
C CYS A 640 6.01 13.91 -1.81
N TRP A 641 5.74 15.18 -2.10
CA TRP A 641 4.56 15.59 -2.86
C TRP A 641 4.66 15.19 -4.34
N GLY A 642 5.86 15.17 -4.92
CA GLY A 642 6.10 14.63 -6.25
C GLY A 642 5.80 13.13 -6.33
N LEU A 643 6.24 12.34 -5.33
CA LEU A 643 5.93 10.92 -5.26
C LEU A 643 4.42 10.66 -5.06
N TYR A 644 3.76 11.46 -4.21
CA TYR A 644 2.30 11.46 -4.08
C TYR A 644 1.61 11.67 -5.42
N PHE A 645 2.04 12.69 -6.18
CA PHE A 645 1.48 13.03 -7.48
C PHE A 645 1.64 11.90 -8.50
N ILE A 646 2.85 11.31 -8.60
CA ILE A 646 3.13 10.18 -9.50
C ILE A 646 2.26 8.96 -9.18
N ILE A 647 2.14 8.59 -7.89
CA ILE A 647 1.32 7.45 -7.48
C ILE A 647 -0.17 7.74 -7.73
N SER A 648 -0.64 8.95 -7.45
CA SER A 648 -2.04 9.36 -7.70
C SER A 648 -2.40 9.25 -9.18
N ILE A 649 -1.50 9.72 -10.07
CA ILE A 649 -1.63 9.58 -11.52
C ILE A 649 -1.75 8.11 -11.94
N LYS A 650 -0.89 7.24 -11.42
CA LYS A 650 -0.91 5.80 -11.73
C LYS A 650 -2.22 5.15 -11.27
N LEU A 651 -2.72 5.53 -10.10
CA LEU A 651 -3.97 5.01 -9.55
C LEU A 651 -5.19 5.46 -10.37
N LEU A 652 -5.17 6.70 -10.85
CA LEU A 652 -6.20 7.26 -11.74
C LEU A 652 -6.11 6.76 -13.19
N LYS A 653 -5.07 5.98 -13.53
CA LYS A 653 -4.78 5.47 -14.89
C LYS A 653 -4.82 6.56 -15.96
N ILE A 654 -4.26 7.73 -15.64
CA ILE A 654 -4.09 8.83 -16.60
C ILE A 654 -3.05 8.36 -17.65
N PRO A 655 -3.29 8.57 -18.97
CA PRO A 655 -2.40 8.15 -20.04
C PRO A 655 -0.99 8.68 -19.81
N SER A 656 -0.01 7.79 -19.89
CA SER A 656 1.39 8.19 -19.70
C SER A 656 1.90 9.08 -20.82
N THR A 657 1.23 9.15 -21.98
CA THR A 657 1.64 9.95 -23.14
C THR A 657 1.57 11.46 -22.87
N ALA A 658 0.40 11.98 -22.46
CA ALA A 658 0.24 13.42 -22.18
C ALA A 658 1.15 13.89 -21.04
N ILE A 659 1.27 13.07 -19.98
CA ILE A 659 2.16 13.37 -18.85
C ILE A 659 3.62 13.26 -19.28
N SER A 660 3.99 12.32 -20.15
CA SER A 660 5.36 12.21 -20.66
C SER A 660 5.76 13.44 -21.47
N VAL A 661 4.84 14.01 -22.27
CA VAL A 661 5.10 15.24 -23.02
C VAL A 661 5.30 16.42 -22.07
N ILE A 662 4.40 16.60 -21.10
CA ILE A 662 4.51 17.67 -20.08
C ILE A 662 5.77 17.48 -19.24
N SER A 663 6.08 16.24 -18.86
CA SER A 663 7.27 15.89 -18.07
C SER A 663 8.55 16.08 -18.86
N ALA A 664 8.55 15.79 -20.17
CA ALA A 664 9.67 16.08 -21.07
C ALA A 664 9.88 17.60 -21.21
N GLY A 665 8.81 18.39 -21.35
CA GLY A 665 8.87 19.85 -21.37
C GLY A 665 9.40 20.42 -20.05
N LEU A 666 8.89 19.95 -18.91
CA LEU A 666 9.35 20.33 -17.57
C LEU A 666 10.81 19.93 -17.34
N ALA A 667 11.19 18.70 -17.69
CA ALA A 667 12.57 18.23 -17.56
C ALA A 667 13.54 19.05 -18.43
N THR A 668 13.10 19.41 -19.64
CA THR A 668 13.87 20.29 -20.53
C THR A 668 14.01 21.69 -19.93
N GLY A 669 12.92 22.29 -19.44
CA GLY A 669 12.95 23.60 -18.79
C GLY A 669 13.81 23.64 -17.52
N VAL A 670 13.71 22.61 -16.67
CA VAL A 670 14.57 22.45 -15.48
C VAL A 670 16.03 22.24 -15.90
N GLY A 671 16.28 21.44 -16.93
CA GLY A 671 17.63 21.23 -17.48
C GLY A 671 18.26 22.53 -17.98
N PHE A 672 17.51 23.36 -18.69
CA PHE A 672 17.96 24.69 -19.09
C PHE A 672 18.21 25.62 -17.90
N ALA A 673 17.32 25.63 -16.90
CA ALA A 673 17.50 26.45 -15.70
C ALA A 673 18.71 26.02 -14.85
N MET A 674 19.07 24.73 -14.88
CA MET A 674 20.21 24.17 -14.15
C MET A 674 21.52 24.18 -14.96
N LYS A 675 21.50 24.64 -16.21
CA LYS A 675 22.67 24.61 -17.11
C LYS A 675 23.91 25.23 -16.46
N ASP A 676 23.79 26.46 -15.98
CA ASP A 676 24.94 27.20 -15.42
C ASP A 676 25.44 26.60 -14.10
N LEU A 677 24.55 25.98 -13.31
CA LEU A 677 24.93 25.28 -12.08
C LEU A 677 25.75 24.03 -12.38
N LEU A 678 25.32 23.24 -13.37
CA LEU A 678 26.05 22.04 -13.81
C LEU A 678 27.40 22.41 -14.44
N GLU A 679 27.44 23.49 -15.21
CA GLU A 679 28.66 24.01 -15.80
C GLU A 679 29.70 24.39 -14.72
N ASN A 680 29.28 25.15 -13.70
CA ASN A 680 30.15 25.48 -12.56
C ASN A 680 30.61 24.24 -11.78
N PHE A 681 29.74 23.23 -11.64
CA PHE A 681 30.07 21.97 -10.97
C PHE A 681 31.18 21.20 -11.70
N PHE A 682 31.05 20.98 -13.00
CA PHE A 682 32.05 20.26 -13.79
C PHE A 682 33.38 21.01 -13.87
N TYR A 683 33.35 22.34 -14.03
CA TYR A 683 34.58 23.13 -13.99
C TYR A 683 35.23 23.16 -12.60
N GLY A 684 34.44 23.14 -11.53
CA GLY A 684 34.94 22.99 -10.17
C GLY A 684 35.74 21.70 -9.98
N ILE A 685 35.19 20.57 -10.43
CA ILE A 685 35.91 19.27 -10.41
C ILE A 685 37.20 19.36 -11.24
N SER A 686 37.13 19.95 -12.43
CA SER A 686 38.29 20.11 -13.32
C SER A 686 39.41 20.94 -12.68
N LEU A 687 39.06 22.05 -12.01
CA LEU A 687 40.01 22.88 -11.27
C LEU A 687 40.65 22.10 -10.12
N MET A 688 39.83 21.40 -9.31
CA MET A 688 40.29 20.55 -8.20
C MET A 688 41.22 19.41 -8.66
N THR A 689 41.07 18.92 -9.89
CA THR A 689 41.87 17.81 -10.43
C THR A 689 43.34 18.21 -10.72
N GLY A 690 43.67 19.50 -10.68
CA GLY A 690 45.07 19.93 -10.56
C GLY A 690 45.53 21.08 -11.47
N ARG A 691 44.60 21.83 -12.10
CA ARG A 691 44.95 23.07 -12.83
C ARG A 691 45.32 24.21 -11.89
N VAL A 692 44.67 24.26 -10.73
CA VAL A 692 44.91 25.24 -9.66
C VAL A 692 44.88 24.48 -8.33
N ARG A 693 45.82 24.77 -7.44
CA ARG A 693 45.85 24.17 -6.10
C ARG A 693 45.47 25.22 -5.05
N VAL A 694 44.88 24.75 -3.96
CA VAL A 694 44.72 25.57 -2.76
C VAL A 694 46.11 26.00 -2.29
N GLY A 695 46.30 27.30 -2.10
CA GLY A 695 47.58 27.93 -1.78
C GLY A 695 48.32 28.53 -2.99
N ASP A 696 47.92 28.24 -4.23
CA ASP A 696 48.52 28.89 -5.41
C ASP A 696 48.20 30.39 -5.45
N TYR A 697 49.14 31.20 -5.94
CA TYR A 697 48.87 32.58 -6.31
C TYR A 697 48.50 32.65 -7.78
N ILE A 698 47.30 33.19 -8.03
CA ILE A 698 46.78 33.37 -9.38
C ILE A 698 46.40 34.83 -9.63
N GLU A 699 46.47 35.20 -10.90
CA GLU A 699 46.06 36.50 -11.40
C GLU A 699 45.00 36.30 -12.49
N CYS A 700 43.82 36.87 -12.28
CA CYS A 700 42.70 36.81 -13.21
C CYS A 700 42.04 38.19 -13.28
N ASP A 701 41.83 38.72 -14.49
CA ASP A 701 41.28 40.06 -14.72
C ASP A 701 41.99 41.19 -13.92
N GLY A 702 43.32 41.10 -13.79
CA GLY A 702 44.12 42.07 -13.03
C GLY A 702 44.01 41.95 -11.51
N ILE A 703 43.23 40.99 -11.01
CA ILE A 703 43.10 40.70 -9.57
C ILE A 703 44.08 39.59 -9.22
N ARG A 704 45.06 39.91 -8.38
CA ARG A 704 46.05 38.97 -7.83
C ARG A 704 45.64 38.52 -6.43
N GLY A 705 45.70 37.23 -6.16
CA GLY A 705 45.52 36.71 -4.81
C GLY A 705 45.84 35.24 -4.65
N LYS A 706 45.78 34.77 -3.41
CA LYS A 706 46.05 33.40 -3.00
C LYS A 706 44.76 32.59 -2.97
N VAL A 707 44.75 31.42 -3.57
CA VAL A 707 43.58 30.53 -3.57
C VAL A 707 43.38 29.93 -2.18
N ASP A 708 42.29 30.29 -1.53
CA ASP A 708 41.93 29.80 -0.19
C ASP A 708 41.17 28.47 -0.25
N SER A 709 40.12 28.42 -1.07
CA SER A 709 39.31 27.22 -1.22
C SER A 709 38.69 27.12 -2.61
N ILE A 710 38.61 25.90 -3.13
CA ILE A 710 37.87 25.59 -4.35
C ILE A 710 36.62 24.83 -3.90
N THR A 711 35.45 25.36 -4.20
CA THR A 711 34.16 24.70 -3.96
C THR A 711 33.56 24.20 -5.27
N TYR A 712 32.45 23.46 -5.20
CA TYR A 712 31.78 22.97 -6.40
C TYR A 712 31.22 24.10 -7.28
N GLN A 713 30.96 25.29 -6.74
CA GLN A 713 30.38 26.41 -7.51
C GLN A 713 31.39 27.52 -7.79
N SER A 714 32.29 27.79 -6.84
CA SER A 714 33.21 28.92 -6.94
C SER A 714 34.59 28.62 -6.34
N THR A 715 35.59 29.35 -6.83
CA THR A 715 36.94 29.40 -6.28
C THR A 715 37.11 30.70 -5.51
N GLN A 716 37.48 30.60 -4.23
CA GLN A 716 37.71 31.73 -3.34
C GLN A 716 39.18 32.10 -3.33
N ILE A 717 39.44 33.39 -3.54
CA ILE A 717 40.78 33.96 -3.59
C ILE A 717 40.86 35.07 -2.55
N ILE A 718 41.92 35.07 -1.75
CA ILE A 718 42.25 36.14 -0.81
C ILE A 718 43.21 37.10 -1.49
N THR A 719 42.81 38.36 -1.64
CA THR A 719 43.67 39.42 -2.20
C THR A 719 44.65 39.95 -1.16
N GLY A 720 45.66 40.71 -1.60
CA GLY A 720 46.64 41.34 -0.70
C GLY A 720 46.01 42.26 0.36
N ASP A 721 44.84 42.83 0.08
CA ASP A 721 44.09 43.71 0.99
C ASP A 721 43.25 42.95 2.03
N GLY A 722 43.30 41.61 2.03
CA GLY A 722 42.54 40.75 2.94
C GLY A 722 41.08 40.49 2.54
N CYS A 723 40.65 40.94 1.35
CA CYS A 723 39.31 40.67 0.82
C CYS A 723 39.22 39.25 0.23
N VAL A 724 38.06 38.60 0.43
CA VAL A 724 37.74 37.31 -0.19
C VAL A 724 36.90 37.56 -1.45
N ILE A 725 37.42 37.16 -2.60
CA ILE A 725 36.72 37.23 -3.88
C ILE A 725 36.34 35.83 -4.32
N ALA A 726 35.05 35.61 -4.58
CA ALA A 726 34.53 34.34 -5.04
C ALA A 726 34.28 34.40 -6.56
N PHE A 727 35.14 33.73 -7.33
CA PHE A 727 34.94 33.56 -8.76
C PHE A 727 34.09 32.32 -9.05
N LEU A 728 33.05 32.45 -9.87
CA LEU A 728 32.35 31.29 -10.41
C LEU A 728 33.35 30.42 -11.19
N ASN A 729 33.31 29.11 -10.97
CA ASN A 729 34.26 28.18 -11.58
C ASN A 729 34.23 28.26 -13.12
N SER A 730 33.04 28.43 -13.71
CA SER A 730 32.91 28.62 -15.16
C SER A 730 33.57 29.91 -15.63
N SER A 731 33.43 31.01 -14.90
CA SER A 731 34.07 32.29 -15.24
C SER A 731 35.59 32.21 -15.14
N LEU A 732 36.12 31.58 -14.09
CA LEU A 732 37.56 31.40 -13.92
C LEU A 732 38.15 30.49 -15.00
N PHE A 733 37.42 29.44 -15.39
CA PHE A 733 37.87 28.49 -16.41
C PHE A 733 37.74 29.03 -17.84
N SER A 734 36.72 29.86 -18.10
CA SER A 734 36.49 30.45 -19.42
C SER A 734 37.44 31.60 -19.73
N LYS A 735 37.95 32.28 -18.69
CA LYS A 735 38.92 33.35 -18.81
C LYS A 735 40.35 32.80 -18.72
N ASN A 736 41.28 33.49 -19.35
CA ASN A 736 42.70 33.21 -19.17
C ASN A 736 43.13 33.71 -17.78
N PHE A 737 43.60 32.80 -16.92
CA PHE A 737 44.23 33.15 -15.66
C PHE A 737 45.70 32.76 -15.68
N LYS A 738 46.53 33.55 -15.01
CA LYS A 738 47.96 33.29 -14.86
C LYS A 738 48.20 32.66 -13.50
N ASN A 739 48.70 31.42 -13.46
CA ASN A 739 49.16 30.80 -12.22
C ASN A 739 50.63 31.14 -12.00
N ILE A 740 50.91 31.98 -11.02
CA ILE A 740 52.24 32.56 -10.77
C ILE A 740 53.15 31.53 -10.09
N THR A 741 52.60 30.68 -9.23
CA THR A 741 53.35 29.72 -8.40
C THR A 741 53.54 28.33 -9.04
N ARG A 742 52.94 28.09 -10.22
CA ARG A 742 52.91 26.75 -10.84
C ARG A 742 54.27 26.21 -11.25
N ASN A 743 55.13 27.07 -11.81
CA ASN A 743 56.43 26.66 -12.34
C ASN A 743 57.48 26.60 -11.21
N HIS A 744 57.52 27.65 -10.40
CA HIS A 744 58.34 27.79 -9.20
C HIS A 744 57.77 28.90 -8.32
N SER A 745 58.20 28.97 -7.05
CA SER A 745 57.68 29.95 -6.08
C SER A 745 58.23 31.38 -6.23
N TYR A 746 59.07 31.62 -7.24
CA TYR A 746 59.69 32.91 -7.54
C TYR A 746 59.03 33.62 -8.72
N GLU A 747 58.97 34.95 -8.68
CA GLU A 747 58.51 35.82 -9.76
C GLU A 747 59.68 36.70 -10.22
N TRP A 748 59.85 36.84 -11.53
CA TRP A 748 60.86 37.72 -12.09
C TRP A 748 60.34 39.16 -12.10
N VAL A 749 61.08 40.05 -11.45
CA VAL A 749 60.73 41.46 -11.28
C VAL A 749 61.72 42.33 -12.02
N LYS A 750 61.21 43.38 -12.67
CA LYS A 750 61.99 44.45 -13.28
C LYS A 750 61.78 45.73 -12.49
N VAL A 751 62.86 46.36 -12.07
CA VAL A 751 62.83 47.69 -11.42
C VAL A 751 63.54 48.68 -12.34
N PRO A 752 62.83 49.69 -12.90
CA PRO A 752 63.46 50.74 -13.69
C PRO A 752 64.26 51.67 -12.78
N VAL A 753 65.47 52.04 -13.23
CA VAL A 753 66.39 52.95 -12.56
C VAL A 753 66.99 53.88 -13.62
N GLY A 754 66.88 55.19 -13.44
CA GLY A 754 67.47 56.18 -14.33
C GLY A 754 68.69 56.83 -13.69
N VAL A 755 69.80 56.93 -14.43
CA VAL A 755 71.03 57.64 -14.01
C VAL A 755 71.40 58.72 -15.03
N ALA A 756 72.11 59.77 -14.59
CA ALA A 756 72.43 60.91 -15.45
C ALA A 756 73.35 60.51 -16.62
N TYR A 757 73.16 61.15 -17.77
CA TYR A 757 74.04 61.00 -18.92
C TYR A 757 75.48 61.40 -18.56
N GLY A 758 76.45 60.56 -18.95
CA GLY A 758 77.86 60.71 -18.59
C GLY A 758 78.30 59.87 -17.38
N SER A 759 77.36 59.25 -16.65
CA SER A 759 77.69 58.29 -15.58
C SER A 759 78.33 57.02 -16.14
N ASN A 760 79.31 56.45 -15.42
CA ASN A 760 79.93 55.18 -15.79
C ASN A 760 78.96 54.01 -15.55
N VAL A 761 78.29 53.56 -16.62
CA VAL A 761 77.24 52.52 -16.54
C VAL A 761 77.76 51.20 -15.98
N GLU A 762 79.00 50.82 -16.25
CA GLU A 762 79.54 49.54 -15.75
C GLU A 762 79.81 49.60 -14.25
N GLU A 763 80.27 50.75 -13.76
CA GLU A 763 80.43 50.98 -12.32
C GLU A 763 79.08 50.96 -11.61
N VAL A 764 78.08 51.65 -12.16
CA VAL A 764 76.70 51.64 -11.66
C VAL A 764 76.11 50.22 -11.66
N ARG A 765 76.34 49.43 -12.72
CA ARG A 765 75.91 48.03 -12.81
C ARG A 765 76.44 47.22 -11.63
N GLN A 766 77.74 47.29 -11.36
CA GLN A 766 78.37 46.52 -10.27
C GLN A 766 77.88 46.98 -8.88
N MET A 767 77.70 48.28 -8.67
CA MET A 767 77.19 48.82 -7.41
C MET A 767 75.75 48.36 -7.13
N LEU A 768 74.88 48.43 -8.14
CA LEU A 768 73.49 48.02 -8.03
C LEU A 768 73.34 46.50 -7.80
N ILE A 769 74.17 45.68 -8.47
CA ILE A 769 74.20 44.22 -8.22
C ILE A 769 74.58 43.94 -6.75
N LYS A 770 75.62 44.60 -6.24
CA LYS A 770 76.05 44.47 -4.83
C LYS A 770 74.95 44.92 -3.86
N ALA A 771 74.30 46.04 -4.14
CA ALA A 771 73.22 46.58 -3.29
C ALA A 771 72.06 45.60 -3.14
N VAL A 772 71.63 44.95 -4.23
CA VAL A 772 70.54 43.97 -4.17
C VAL A 772 70.98 42.66 -3.52
N ASN A 773 72.20 42.19 -3.79
CA ASN A 773 72.74 40.98 -3.15
C ASN A 773 72.91 41.15 -1.62
N ASN A 774 73.12 42.37 -1.12
CA ASN A 774 73.19 42.64 0.32
C ASN A 774 71.83 42.53 1.04
N LEU A 775 70.71 42.44 0.30
CA LEU A 775 69.36 42.31 0.86
C LEU A 775 68.92 40.84 1.01
N GLU A 776 69.88 39.91 1.08
CA GLU A 776 69.62 38.50 1.34
C GLU A 776 68.89 38.31 2.68
N GLU A 777 67.63 37.88 2.59
CA GLU A 777 66.80 37.55 3.74
C GLU A 777 66.07 36.23 3.44
N LYS A 778 65.85 35.44 4.49
CA LYS A 778 65.13 34.17 4.40
C LYS A 778 63.70 34.31 4.89
N ALA A 779 62.78 33.69 4.17
CA ALA A 779 61.40 33.55 4.60
C ALA A 779 61.30 32.60 5.81
N PRO A 780 60.18 32.66 6.58
CA PRO A 780 59.98 31.81 7.76
C PRO A 780 60.05 30.30 7.49
N ASP A 781 59.89 29.89 6.23
CA ASP A 781 59.97 28.51 5.75
C ASP A 781 61.38 28.10 5.28
N GLY A 782 62.38 28.97 5.47
CA GLY A 782 63.78 28.72 5.13
C GLY A 782 64.16 28.97 3.67
N ARG A 783 63.22 29.40 2.82
CA ARG A 783 63.49 29.78 1.42
C ARG A 783 64.11 31.17 1.35
N ASP A 784 65.05 31.37 0.42
CA ASP A 784 65.59 32.71 0.19
C ASP A 784 64.49 33.58 -0.44
N ILE A 785 64.29 34.78 0.08
CA ILE A 785 63.24 35.67 -0.42
C ILE A 785 63.61 36.21 -1.80
N ILE A 786 64.88 36.55 -2.01
CA ILE A 786 65.47 36.77 -3.34
C ILE A 786 66.23 35.48 -3.69
N ASP A 787 65.96 34.91 -4.86
CA ASP A 787 66.55 33.63 -5.27
C ASP A 787 68.07 33.77 -5.49
N THR A 788 68.86 33.26 -4.55
CA THR A 788 70.34 33.29 -4.61
C THR A 788 70.91 32.41 -5.72
N THR A 789 70.12 31.45 -6.24
CA THR A 789 70.55 30.56 -7.33
C THR A 789 70.49 31.24 -8.70
N ARG A 790 69.72 32.33 -8.82
CA ARG A 790 69.55 33.10 -10.07
C ARG A 790 70.17 34.49 -9.89
N PRO A 791 71.23 34.84 -10.65
CA PRO A 791 71.94 36.09 -10.42
C PRO A 791 71.06 37.32 -10.69
N VAL A 792 71.21 38.34 -9.84
CA VAL A 792 70.69 39.68 -10.10
C VAL A 792 71.41 40.23 -11.34
N SER A 793 70.65 40.73 -12.31
CA SER A 793 71.19 41.30 -13.53
C SER A 793 70.69 42.72 -13.68
N VAL A 794 71.61 43.65 -13.89
CA VAL A 794 71.28 45.01 -14.31
C VAL A 794 71.50 45.08 -15.82
N VAL A 795 70.47 45.47 -16.56
CA VAL A 795 70.47 45.50 -18.03
C VAL A 795 70.27 46.93 -18.49
N PHE A 796 70.96 47.33 -19.55
CA PHE A 796 70.71 48.60 -20.20
C PHE A 796 69.40 48.49 -20.97
N ASP A 797 68.42 49.36 -20.66
CA ASP A 797 67.11 49.32 -21.29
C ASP A 797 67.08 50.22 -22.51
N GLU A 798 67.16 51.53 -22.29
CA GLU A 798 67.05 52.55 -23.33
C GLU A 798 67.78 53.83 -22.94
N PHE A 799 68.00 54.68 -23.95
CA PHE A 799 68.38 56.08 -23.78
C PHE A 799 67.10 56.89 -23.59
N GLY A 800 66.80 57.30 -22.35
CA GLY A 800 65.61 58.09 -22.02
C GLY A 800 65.83 59.59 -22.23
N ASP A 801 64.76 60.38 -22.22
CA ASP A 801 64.84 61.83 -22.53
C ASP A 801 65.83 62.60 -21.64
N ASN A 802 65.99 62.17 -20.38
CA ASN A 802 66.80 62.86 -19.37
C ASN A 802 67.78 61.94 -18.61
N SER A 803 67.70 60.63 -18.84
CA SER A 803 68.45 59.61 -18.11
C SER A 803 68.85 58.44 -19.00
N VAL A 804 69.94 57.78 -18.61
CA VAL A 804 70.25 56.42 -19.04
C VAL A 804 69.37 55.46 -18.22
N ASN A 805 68.44 54.77 -18.88
CA ASN A 805 67.50 53.86 -18.22
C ASN A 805 68.11 52.46 -18.11
N LEU A 806 68.13 51.94 -16.88
CA LEU A 806 68.61 50.62 -16.52
C LEU A 806 67.47 49.81 -15.90
N PHE A 807 67.40 48.52 -16.19
CA PHE A 807 66.56 47.58 -15.45
C PHE A 807 67.39 46.77 -14.47
N VAL A 808 67.08 46.90 -13.19
CA VAL A 808 67.53 45.96 -12.17
C VAL A 808 66.54 44.80 -12.15
N THR A 809 67.02 43.60 -12.46
CA THR A 809 66.19 42.39 -12.58
C THR A 809 66.62 41.33 -11.58
N TYR A 810 65.66 40.76 -10.87
CA TYR A 810 65.89 39.73 -9.86
C TYR A 810 64.64 38.85 -9.71
N TRP A 811 64.83 37.70 -9.07
CA TRP A 811 63.75 36.76 -8.76
C TRP A 811 63.38 36.87 -7.29
N VAL A 812 62.11 37.10 -6.98
CA VAL A 812 61.62 37.26 -5.60
C VAL A 812 60.48 36.31 -5.31
N LEU A 813 60.34 35.87 -4.07
CA LEU A 813 59.23 35.03 -3.64
C LEU A 813 57.89 35.73 -3.92
N VAL A 814 56.93 35.00 -4.49
CA VAL A 814 55.64 35.57 -4.95
C VAL A 814 54.85 36.24 -3.83
N GLU A 815 54.95 35.74 -2.60
CA GLU A 815 54.22 36.25 -1.43
C GLU A 815 54.80 37.59 -0.93
N GLU A 816 56.12 37.77 -1.03
CA GLU A 816 56.86 38.92 -0.48
C GLU A 816 57.17 40.01 -1.52
N LYS A 817 56.72 39.83 -2.77
CA LYS A 817 57.02 40.75 -3.89
C LYS A 817 56.81 42.21 -3.51
N PHE A 818 55.67 42.56 -2.92
CA PHE A 818 55.31 43.95 -2.65
C PHE A 818 56.31 44.61 -1.68
N THR A 819 56.50 44.00 -0.51
CA THR A 819 57.39 44.48 0.56
C THR A 819 58.84 44.56 0.06
N LYS A 820 59.33 43.49 -0.57
CA LYS A 820 60.73 43.40 -1.00
C LYS A 820 61.07 44.28 -2.18
N THR A 821 60.14 44.46 -3.12
CA THR A 821 60.36 45.41 -4.21
C THR A 821 60.48 46.84 -3.69
N GLY A 822 59.77 47.20 -2.62
CA GLY A 822 59.96 48.47 -1.92
C GLY A 822 61.37 48.61 -1.36
N GLN A 823 61.82 47.61 -0.58
CA GLN A 823 63.15 47.60 0.02
C GLN A 823 64.28 47.65 -1.02
N VAL A 824 64.14 46.93 -2.15
CA VAL A 824 65.11 46.97 -3.24
C VAL A 824 65.19 48.37 -3.86
N LYS A 825 64.06 49.05 -4.06
CA LYS A 825 64.05 50.43 -4.55
C LYS A 825 64.73 51.39 -3.58
N GLU A 826 64.47 51.25 -2.29
CA GLU A 826 65.13 52.05 -1.24
C GLU A 826 66.65 51.81 -1.23
N ALA A 827 67.09 50.56 -1.31
CA ALA A 827 68.52 50.22 -1.35
C ALA A 827 69.22 50.76 -2.61
N ILE A 828 68.57 50.66 -3.78
CA ILE A 828 69.06 51.26 -5.03
C ILE A 828 69.23 52.77 -4.85
N TYR A 829 68.20 53.45 -4.32
CA TYR A 829 68.23 54.89 -4.11
C TYR A 829 69.35 55.33 -3.16
N ASN A 830 69.49 54.66 -2.01
CA ASN A 830 70.53 54.97 -1.04
C ASN A 830 71.94 54.72 -1.61
N THR A 831 72.14 53.60 -2.32
CA THR A 831 73.44 53.25 -2.92
C THR A 831 73.88 54.29 -3.96
N LEU A 832 72.98 54.75 -4.81
CA LEU A 832 73.30 55.76 -5.83
C LEU A 832 73.69 57.10 -5.18
N ASN A 833 72.97 57.52 -4.14
CA ASN A 833 73.29 58.74 -3.39
C ASN A 833 74.63 58.65 -2.65
N GLU A 834 74.94 57.52 -2.00
CA GLU A 834 76.20 57.31 -1.28
C GLU A 834 77.43 57.40 -2.20
N HIS A 835 77.29 57.00 -3.47
CA HIS A 835 78.38 57.01 -4.46
C HIS A 835 78.36 58.26 -5.36
N ASN A 836 77.55 59.28 -5.01
CA ASN A 836 77.39 60.52 -5.78
C ASN A 836 76.99 60.30 -7.26
N ILE A 837 76.21 59.24 -7.54
CA ILE A 837 75.64 59.03 -8.87
C ILE A 837 74.34 59.83 -8.97
N GLU A 838 74.32 60.81 -9.88
CA GLU A 838 73.17 61.68 -10.05
C GLU A 838 71.97 60.92 -10.64
N ILE A 839 70.84 61.01 -9.95
CA ILE A 839 69.52 60.65 -10.46
C ILE A 839 68.93 61.92 -11.07
N PRO A 840 68.88 62.03 -12.41
CA PRO A 840 68.62 63.31 -13.06
C PRO A 840 67.16 63.70 -12.87
N PHE A 841 66.95 64.97 -12.51
CA PHE A 841 65.65 65.60 -12.74
C PHE A 841 65.43 65.79 -14.24
N PRO A 842 64.19 66.06 -14.69
CA PRO A 842 63.93 66.40 -16.09
C PRO A 842 64.84 67.54 -16.56
N GLN A 843 65.69 67.26 -17.55
CA GLN A 843 66.67 68.20 -18.12
C GLN A 843 66.02 69.02 -19.23
N ARG A 844 66.46 70.28 -19.37
CA ARG A 844 66.00 71.18 -20.44
C ARG A 844 67.14 72.04 -20.91
N ASP A 845 67.42 71.98 -22.21
CA ASP A 845 68.31 72.93 -22.85
C ASP A 845 67.56 74.24 -23.12
N VAL A 846 68.00 75.32 -22.49
CA VAL A 846 67.43 76.66 -22.66
C VAL A 846 68.36 77.49 -23.53
N HIS A 847 67.98 77.73 -24.78
CA HIS A 847 68.69 78.64 -25.65
C HIS A 847 68.21 80.08 -25.42
N ILE A 848 69.02 80.89 -24.73
CA ILE A 848 68.77 82.32 -24.55
C ILE A 848 69.31 83.06 -25.78
N ILE A 849 68.41 83.50 -26.66
CA ILE A 849 68.75 84.27 -27.86
C ILE A 849 68.76 85.76 -27.46
N ALA A 850 69.94 86.39 -27.45
CA ALA A 850 70.06 87.83 -27.21
C ALA A 850 69.53 88.61 -28.43
N GLN A 851 68.63 89.57 -28.20
CA GLN A 851 68.11 90.50 -29.21
C GLN A 851 69.06 91.67 -29.44
#